data_AF-A0A653DQR9-F1
#
_entry.id   AF-A0A653DQR9-F1
#
_cell.length_a   1.000
_cell.length_b   1.000
_cell.length_c   1.000
_cell.angle_alpha   90.00
_cell.angle_beta   90.00
_cell.angle_gamma   90.00
#
_symmetry.space_group_name_H-M   'P 1'
#
loop_
_entity.id
_entity.type
_entity.pdbx_description
1 polymer ?
#
loop_
_entity_poly.entity_id
_entity_poly.type
_entity_poly.pdbx_seq_one_letter_code
_entity_poly.pdbx_strand_id
1 'polypeptide(L)'
;MIFMPGGFSRLYAQIMKMLEEKPNSVLLNAGDDFQGTMYYSIGKWNITQQFMNKLPFDAQVLGNHEFDDGIDGVVPYIKALKHPVIVSNIDDSLEPKMQGIYSKSTVIERNGKKIGIVGVIVEDCDEISNTGKLRFLPESASVNAEAERLVEEEGVFTVIVLSHSGYDHDRLMAKNAFEQTDMTGAACKLGNVCIGGFSRLYAQIMKILEEKPSSVLLNAGDNFQGTMYYSIGKWNITQQIMNRLPFDAQVLGNHEFDDGIDGVVPYIKALKHPVIVSNIDDSLEPTIQGIYSKSTVIERNGKKIGIVGVIVEHCGEISNTGKLRFLPESASVNAEAERLVEEEGVFTVIVLSHSGYDHDRLMAKNASDKISLIITLLGPKHLKDRIQQLFKNQMATTCLLLKPQRLANIWEMSQCIWVKMEKLLILSVHQYFLVRIFLKDLEPWKRMIYAQGSKIIGSTLVTLDMSACHYAECTLGNFMTDAMVYAHSWTQGAIAVTNAGSGRTTIEVGNITLNDMITSAPFGNTIDIGNMKGKHVKALLERNMFPYTYNGNANGVKLMQYSGVQIVFDMSRPVGDRVVSAKLRCQNCTIPIYEDLDEDRTYRIIHPSFLGKGRDGFTEFRDYMTDVQIGPLDIDVFTDYLAHRSPVFEEIEGRTYIRRRDLIVDRNSLIEE
;
A
#
# COMPACT_ATOMS: atom_id res chain seq x y z
N MET A 1 35.75 40.56 14.37
CA MET A 1 35.20 40.43 13.00
C MET A 1 33.72 40.15 13.13
N ILE A 2 32.86 41.10 12.76
CA ILE A 2 31.41 40.86 12.70
C ILE A 2 31.15 40.01 11.46
N PHE A 3 30.75 38.76 11.66
CA PHE A 3 30.28 37.90 10.58
C PHE A 3 28.96 38.51 10.08
N MET A 4 28.97 39.22 8.95
CA MET A 4 27.74 39.65 8.29
C MET A 4 27.28 38.50 7.38
N PRO A 5 26.21 37.76 7.66
CA PRO A 5 25.67 36.78 6.71
C PRO A 5 24.91 37.47 5.56
N GLY A 6 25.01 36.93 4.33
CA GLY A 6 24.14 37.28 3.20
C GLY A 6 24.60 38.41 2.24
N GLY A 7 23.69 38.80 1.34
CA GLY A 7 23.82 39.92 0.39
C GLY A 7 24.02 39.51 -1.08
N PHE A 8 23.36 40.22 -2.01
CA PHE A 8 23.37 39.93 -3.45
C PHE A 8 24.78 39.85 -4.04
N SER A 9 25.70 40.74 -3.65
CA SER A 9 27.09 40.73 -4.15
C SER A 9 27.85 39.45 -3.80
N ARG A 10 27.58 38.84 -2.63
CA ARG A 10 28.20 37.58 -2.23
C ARG A 10 27.56 36.39 -2.92
N LEU A 11 26.23 36.42 -3.05
CA LEU A 11 25.48 35.43 -3.82
C LEU A 11 25.99 35.39 -5.26
N TYR A 12 26.12 36.55 -5.91
CA TYR A 12 26.69 36.70 -7.25
C TYR A 12 28.09 36.06 -7.34
N ALA A 13 29.00 36.42 -6.44
CA ALA A 13 30.36 35.89 -6.47
C ALA A 13 30.39 34.35 -6.30
N GLN A 14 29.56 33.79 -5.41
CA GLN A 14 29.49 32.34 -5.20
C GLN A 14 28.87 31.61 -6.39
N ILE A 15 27.77 32.12 -6.94
CA ILE A 15 27.13 31.52 -8.11
C ILE A 15 28.07 31.54 -9.31
N MET A 16 28.71 32.68 -9.60
CA MET A 16 29.65 32.77 -10.73
C MET A 16 30.80 31.79 -10.57
N LYS A 17 31.36 31.66 -9.37
CA LYS A 17 32.38 30.64 -9.06
C LYS A 17 31.87 29.23 -9.29
N MET A 18 30.65 28.89 -8.84
CA MET A 18 30.06 27.56 -9.04
C MET A 18 29.79 27.25 -10.51
N LEU A 19 29.37 28.24 -11.30
CA LEU A 19 29.14 28.09 -12.73
C LEU A 19 30.47 27.90 -13.49
N GLU A 20 31.54 28.58 -13.08
CA GLU A 20 32.89 28.34 -13.63
C GLU A 20 33.39 26.93 -13.30
N GLU A 21 33.20 26.45 -12.08
CA GLU A 21 33.60 25.09 -11.66
C GLU A 21 32.71 24.00 -12.30
N LYS A 22 31.45 24.30 -12.61
CA LYS A 22 30.44 23.37 -13.12
C LYS A 22 29.63 24.00 -14.25
N PRO A 23 30.18 24.08 -15.47
CA PRO A 23 29.57 24.81 -16.60
C PRO A 23 28.24 24.24 -17.10
N ASN A 24 27.91 23.00 -16.73
CA ASN A 24 26.66 22.34 -17.09
C ASN A 24 25.54 22.49 -16.05
N SER A 25 25.74 23.32 -15.02
CA SER A 25 24.73 23.57 -14.00
C SER A 25 23.54 24.32 -14.58
N VAL A 26 22.38 24.16 -13.92
CA VAL A 26 21.16 24.89 -14.21
C VAL A 26 20.95 25.89 -13.07
N LEU A 27 20.72 27.16 -13.40
CA LEU A 27 20.50 28.22 -12.42
C LEU A 27 19.05 28.69 -12.48
N LEU A 28 18.30 28.51 -11.39
CA LEU A 28 16.86 28.80 -11.32
C LEU A 28 16.55 29.78 -10.19
N ASN A 29 15.55 30.62 -10.37
CA ASN A 29 15.02 31.50 -9.33
C ASN A 29 13.58 31.10 -8.96
N ALA A 30 13.34 30.82 -7.68
CA ALA A 30 12.04 30.40 -7.17
C ALA A 30 11.06 31.56 -6.90
N GLY A 31 11.43 32.83 -7.12
CA GLY A 31 10.56 33.98 -6.87
C GLY A 31 10.78 34.62 -5.49
N ASP A 32 9.88 35.51 -5.09
CA ASP A 32 9.98 36.40 -3.92
C ASP A 32 11.25 37.26 -3.91
N ASP A 33 11.54 37.88 -5.05
CA ASP A 33 12.57 38.91 -5.20
C ASP A 33 12.11 40.28 -4.68
N PHE A 34 10.81 40.43 -4.42
CA PHE A 34 10.18 41.65 -3.93
C PHE A 34 10.14 41.62 -2.39
N GLN A 35 10.45 42.75 -1.76
CA GLN A 35 10.61 42.94 -0.30
C GLN A 35 11.94 42.49 0.34
N GLY A 36 12.00 42.55 1.67
CA GLY A 36 13.15 42.15 2.50
C GLY A 36 14.32 43.14 2.57
N THR A 37 14.39 44.16 1.71
CA THR A 37 15.52 45.10 1.65
C THR A 37 15.12 46.56 1.37
N MET A 38 15.91 47.52 1.89
CA MET A 38 15.75 48.94 1.54
C MET A 38 15.89 49.21 0.04
N TYR A 39 16.66 48.39 -0.68
CA TYR A 39 16.77 48.50 -2.13
C TYR A 39 15.40 48.35 -2.78
N TYR A 40 14.65 47.30 -2.44
CA TYR A 40 13.30 47.13 -2.94
C TYR A 40 12.38 48.25 -2.46
N SER A 41 12.38 48.59 -1.17
CA SER A 41 11.47 49.61 -0.61
C SER A 41 11.55 50.96 -1.32
N ILE A 42 12.73 51.34 -1.83
CA ILE A 42 12.96 52.62 -2.52
C ILE A 42 12.94 52.45 -4.05
N GLY A 43 13.66 51.46 -4.58
CA GLY A 43 13.90 51.28 -6.01
C GLY A 43 12.89 50.38 -6.72
N LYS A 44 12.05 49.65 -5.97
CA LYS A 44 10.99 48.76 -6.45
C LYS A 44 11.49 47.77 -7.51
N TRP A 45 10.62 47.30 -8.40
CA TRP A 45 10.98 46.37 -9.48
C TRP A 45 12.20 46.80 -10.31
N ASN A 46 12.42 48.11 -10.47
CA ASN A 46 13.47 48.63 -11.35
C ASN A 46 14.88 48.36 -10.82
N ILE A 47 15.10 48.32 -9.50
CA ILE A 47 16.39 47.89 -8.95
C ILE A 47 16.49 46.37 -8.87
N THR A 48 15.39 45.68 -8.55
CA THR A 48 15.35 44.21 -8.46
C THR A 48 15.74 43.56 -9.79
N GLN A 49 15.17 44.03 -10.91
CA GLN A 49 15.52 43.49 -12.23
C GLN A 49 17.01 43.67 -12.54
N GLN A 50 17.64 44.77 -12.10
CA GLN A 50 19.07 44.99 -12.34
C GLN A 50 19.94 43.99 -11.60
N PHE A 51 19.51 43.56 -10.41
CA PHE A 51 20.17 42.48 -9.70
C PHE A 51 19.94 41.16 -10.42
N MET A 52 18.71 40.78 -10.70
CA MET A 52 18.42 39.49 -11.36
C MET A 52 19.11 39.36 -12.72
N ASN A 53 19.14 40.42 -13.52
CA ASN A 53 19.83 40.47 -14.81
C ASN A 53 21.36 40.39 -14.76
N LYS A 54 21.97 40.43 -13.57
CA LYS A 54 23.41 40.15 -13.40
C LYS A 54 23.70 38.66 -13.41
N LEU A 55 22.74 37.82 -13.02
CA LEU A 55 22.90 36.37 -12.96
C LEU A 55 22.34 35.72 -14.23
N PRO A 56 23.00 34.67 -14.76
CA PRO A 56 22.55 33.99 -15.97
C PRO A 56 21.50 32.92 -15.62
N PHE A 57 20.33 33.34 -15.14
CA PHE A 57 19.24 32.41 -14.84
C PHE A 57 18.73 31.72 -16.11
N ASP A 58 18.51 30.42 -16.02
CA ASP A 58 17.86 29.62 -17.06
C ASP A 58 16.34 29.81 -17.06
N ALA A 59 15.76 30.01 -15.87
CA ALA A 59 14.34 30.34 -15.70
C ALA A 59 14.07 30.93 -14.32
N GLN A 60 12.95 31.65 -14.22
CA GLN A 60 12.41 32.17 -12.96
C GLN A 60 10.91 31.89 -12.87
N VAL A 61 10.41 31.48 -11.70
CA VAL A 61 8.98 31.49 -11.38
C VAL A 61 8.63 32.76 -10.60
N LEU A 62 7.36 33.16 -10.65
CA LEU A 62 6.85 34.24 -9.80
C LEU A 62 6.53 33.68 -8.42
N GLY A 63 6.89 34.44 -7.39
CA GLY A 63 6.38 34.27 -6.04
C GLY A 63 5.23 35.22 -5.75
N ASN A 64 4.61 35.03 -4.58
CA ASN A 64 3.47 35.85 -4.18
C ASN A 64 3.89 37.31 -3.94
N HIS A 65 5.13 37.57 -3.52
CA HIS A 65 5.60 38.93 -3.26
C HIS A 65 5.85 39.75 -4.53
N GLU A 66 6.03 39.11 -5.69
CA GLU A 66 6.09 39.82 -6.98
C GLU A 66 4.82 40.65 -7.25
N PHE A 67 3.70 40.29 -6.62
CA PHE A 67 2.41 40.96 -6.75
C PHE A 67 2.13 42.03 -5.68
N ASP A 68 3.07 42.34 -4.79
CA ASP A 68 2.83 43.28 -3.68
C ASP A 68 2.46 44.70 -4.13
N ASP A 69 3.10 45.17 -5.21
CA ASP A 69 2.79 46.46 -5.85
C ASP A 69 1.76 46.31 -6.99
N GLY A 70 1.04 45.19 -7.02
CA GLY A 70 -0.01 44.88 -7.98
C GLY A 70 0.51 44.49 -9.38
N ILE A 71 -0.43 44.34 -10.31
CA ILE A 71 -0.15 44.09 -11.73
C ILE A 71 0.77 45.16 -12.33
N ASP A 72 0.63 46.41 -11.89
CA ASP A 72 1.46 47.53 -12.35
C ASP A 72 2.91 47.46 -11.84
N GLY A 73 3.19 46.70 -10.78
CA GLY A 73 4.54 46.40 -10.29
C GLY A 73 5.20 45.23 -11.02
N VAL A 74 4.48 44.13 -11.21
CA VAL A 74 5.02 42.88 -11.77
C VAL A 74 5.20 42.91 -13.29
N VAL A 75 4.28 43.54 -14.04
CA VAL A 75 4.36 43.58 -15.51
C VAL A 75 5.64 44.24 -16.02
N PRO A 76 6.05 45.44 -15.54
CA PRO A 76 7.31 46.03 -15.99
C PRO A 76 8.53 45.25 -15.50
N TYR A 77 8.43 44.55 -14.36
CA TYR A 77 9.48 43.65 -13.87
C TYR A 77 9.74 42.51 -14.85
N ILE A 78 8.71 41.72 -15.17
CA ILE A 78 8.79 40.58 -16.09
C ILE A 78 9.37 41.02 -17.44
N LYS A 79 8.89 42.15 -17.98
CA LYS A 79 9.37 42.70 -19.27
C LYS A 79 10.83 43.16 -19.24
N ALA A 80 11.37 43.50 -18.06
CA ALA A 80 12.75 43.95 -17.91
C ALA A 80 13.74 42.81 -17.69
N LEU A 81 13.28 41.61 -17.32
CA LEU A 81 14.13 40.44 -17.12
C LEU A 81 14.66 39.90 -18.46
N LYS A 82 15.90 39.39 -18.44
CA LYS A 82 16.58 38.83 -19.62
C LYS A 82 16.41 37.32 -19.76
N HIS A 83 15.93 36.65 -18.73
CA HIS A 83 15.66 35.22 -18.67
C HIS A 83 14.15 34.97 -18.68
N PRO A 84 13.69 33.76 -19.05
CA PRO A 84 12.27 33.48 -19.13
C PRO A 84 11.62 33.43 -17.74
N VAL A 85 10.45 34.04 -17.64
CA VAL A 85 9.54 33.89 -16.49
C VAL A 85 8.52 32.81 -16.85
N ILE A 86 8.42 31.80 -15.99
CA ILE A 86 7.60 30.61 -16.20
C ILE A 86 6.59 30.42 -15.06
N VAL A 87 5.30 30.29 -15.38
CA VAL A 87 4.24 29.93 -14.42
C VAL A 87 3.13 29.19 -15.17
N SER A 88 2.83 27.95 -14.80
CA SER A 88 1.88 27.08 -15.51
C SER A 88 0.43 27.22 -15.05
N ASN A 89 0.23 27.68 -13.81
CA ASN A 89 -1.07 27.68 -13.13
C ASN A 89 -1.72 29.05 -12.99
N ILE A 90 -1.33 30.04 -13.79
CA ILE A 90 -2.04 31.33 -13.89
C ILE A 90 -3.05 31.28 -15.03
N ASP A 91 -4.30 31.64 -14.74
CA ASP A 91 -5.31 32.02 -15.73
C ASP A 91 -5.42 33.56 -15.74
N ASP A 92 -4.93 34.15 -16.83
CA ASP A 92 -4.89 35.58 -17.09
C ASP A 92 -5.95 36.05 -18.10
N SER A 93 -6.97 35.22 -18.37
CA SER A 93 -8.03 35.54 -19.34
C SER A 93 -8.75 36.86 -19.04
N LEU A 94 -8.79 37.27 -17.77
CA LEU A 94 -9.40 38.51 -17.30
C LEU A 94 -8.40 39.64 -17.00
N GLU A 95 -7.10 39.43 -17.21
CA GLU A 95 -6.04 40.41 -16.94
C GLU A 95 -5.14 40.62 -18.19
N PRO A 96 -5.58 41.45 -19.16
CA PRO A 96 -4.90 41.62 -20.44
C PRO A 96 -3.44 42.08 -20.36
N LYS A 97 -3.04 42.75 -19.26
CA LYS A 97 -1.66 43.22 -19.07
C LYS A 97 -0.66 42.08 -18.86
N MET A 98 -1.12 40.92 -18.39
CA MET A 98 -0.30 39.73 -18.13
C MET A 98 -0.22 38.78 -19.33
N GLN A 99 -1.09 38.93 -20.32
CA GLN A 99 -1.11 38.04 -21.47
C GLN A 99 0.16 38.16 -22.33
N GLY A 100 0.82 37.02 -22.55
CA GLY A 100 1.97 36.92 -23.47
C GLY A 100 3.31 37.44 -22.94
N ILE A 101 3.43 37.75 -21.64
CA ILE A 101 4.70 38.23 -21.05
C ILE A 101 5.44 37.15 -20.24
N TYR A 102 4.80 36.01 -19.97
CA TYR A 102 5.39 34.83 -19.34
C TYR A 102 4.99 33.59 -20.14
N SER A 103 5.60 32.44 -19.83
CA SER A 103 5.27 31.15 -20.44
C SER A 103 4.92 30.13 -19.36
N LYS A 104 4.35 28.98 -19.72
CA LYS A 104 4.12 27.91 -18.74
C LYS A 104 5.40 27.17 -18.36
N SER A 105 6.33 27.09 -19.30
CA SER A 105 7.59 26.37 -19.18
C SER A 105 8.67 26.88 -20.15
N THR A 106 9.88 26.35 -20.02
CA THR A 106 10.97 26.52 -20.98
C THR A 106 11.77 25.23 -21.15
N VAL A 107 12.48 25.07 -22.27
CA VAL A 107 13.38 23.93 -22.51
C VAL A 107 14.80 24.44 -22.71
N ILE A 108 15.73 23.88 -21.94
CA ILE A 108 17.16 24.14 -22.06
C ILE A 108 17.89 22.85 -22.47
N GLU A 109 19.08 22.97 -23.03
CA GLU A 109 19.93 21.81 -23.36
C GLU A 109 21.23 21.87 -22.54
N ARG A 110 21.60 20.73 -21.93
CA ARG A 110 22.87 20.55 -21.21
C ARG A 110 23.40 19.15 -21.51
N ASN A 111 24.68 19.04 -21.87
CA ASN A 111 25.33 17.77 -22.22
C ASN A 111 24.53 16.91 -23.23
N GLY A 112 23.95 17.54 -24.26
CA GLY A 112 23.16 16.85 -25.28
C GLY A 112 21.80 16.32 -24.79
N LYS A 113 21.32 16.76 -23.64
CA LYS A 113 20.02 16.39 -23.08
C LYS A 113 19.12 17.61 -22.94
N LYS A 114 17.90 17.51 -23.46
CA LYS A 114 16.84 18.53 -23.27
C LYS A 114 16.26 18.43 -21.86
N ILE A 115 16.23 19.54 -21.15
CA ILE A 115 15.69 19.70 -19.80
C ILE A 115 14.54 20.69 -19.88
N GLY A 116 13.32 20.25 -19.57
CA GLY A 116 12.15 21.11 -19.43
C GLY A 116 12.08 21.69 -18.03
N ILE A 117 11.63 22.93 -17.90
CA ILE A 117 11.45 23.60 -16.61
C ILE A 117 10.04 24.17 -16.60
N VAL A 118 9.19 23.68 -15.68
CA VAL A 118 7.79 24.08 -15.54
C VAL A 118 7.65 24.91 -14.27
N GLY A 119 7.06 26.09 -14.37
CA GLY A 119 6.86 26.99 -13.22
C GLY A 119 5.51 26.75 -12.54
N VAL A 120 5.44 26.95 -11.23
CA VAL A 120 4.17 26.91 -10.47
C VAL A 120 4.25 27.81 -9.24
N ILE A 121 3.15 28.49 -8.93
CA ILE A 121 3.00 29.36 -7.75
C ILE A 121 1.83 28.85 -6.90
N VAL A 122 1.84 29.16 -5.61
CA VAL A 122 0.79 28.76 -4.65
C VAL A 122 -0.63 29.10 -5.13
N GLU A 123 -1.59 28.18 -4.92
CA GLU A 123 -2.99 28.30 -5.41
C GLU A 123 -3.77 29.47 -4.78
N ASP A 124 -3.42 29.87 -3.56
CA ASP A 124 -4.09 30.94 -2.80
C ASP A 124 -3.37 32.30 -2.93
N CYS A 125 -2.55 32.47 -3.97
CA CYS A 125 -1.78 33.68 -4.19
C CYS A 125 -2.66 34.95 -4.28
N ASP A 126 -3.90 34.83 -4.77
CA ASP A 126 -4.90 35.91 -4.81
C ASP A 126 -5.51 36.26 -3.44
N GLU A 127 -5.41 35.37 -2.46
CA GLU A 127 -5.83 35.64 -1.08
C GLU A 127 -4.74 36.36 -0.27
N ILE A 128 -3.47 36.15 -0.62
CA ILE A 128 -2.31 36.63 0.16
C ILE A 128 -1.57 37.83 -0.47
N SER A 129 -1.83 38.15 -1.74
CA SER A 129 -1.17 39.24 -2.48
C SER A 129 -2.10 39.98 -3.45
N ASN A 130 -1.67 41.13 -3.97
CA ASN A 130 -2.49 41.97 -4.87
C ASN A 130 -2.38 41.51 -6.34
N THR A 131 -3.05 40.41 -6.69
CA THR A 131 -2.93 39.75 -8.00
C THR A 131 -3.89 40.29 -9.07
N GLY A 132 -4.63 41.36 -8.80
CA GLY A 132 -5.58 41.95 -9.75
C GLY A 132 -6.72 41.00 -10.11
N LYS A 133 -6.87 40.67 -11.40
CA LYS A 133 -7.91 39.74 -11.89
C LYS A 133 -7.38 38.35 -12.26
N LEU A 134 -6.16 38.02 -11.85
CA LEU A 134 -5.59 36.70 -12.08
C LEU A 134 -6.33 35.65 -11.26
N ARG A 135 -6.40 34.44 -11.80
CA ARG A 135 -6.87 33.26 -11.09
C ARG A 135 -5.77 32.22 -11.07
N PHE A 136 -5.71 31.46 -9.99
CA PHE A 136 -4.71 30.43 -9.81
C PHE A 136 -5.39 29.06 -9.92
N LEU A 137 -4.94 28.29 -10.89
CA LEU A 137 -5.42 26.94 -11.17
C LEU A 137 -4.72 25.94 -10.24
N PRO A 138 -5.28 24.73 -10.07
CA PRO A 138 -4.64 23.72 -9.24
C PRO A 138 -3.21 23.41 -9.68
N GLU A 139 -2.26 23.45 -8.74
CA GLU A 139 -0.81 23.38 -8.96
C GLU A 139 -0.44 22.07 -9.67
N SER A 140 -0.87 20.95 -9.07
CA SER A 140 -0.57 19.62 -9.58
C SER A 140 -1.13 19.40 -10.98
N ALA A 141 -2.35 19.87 -11.24
CA ALA A 141 -2.98 19.67 -12.55
C ALA A 141 -2.24 20.47 -13.64
N SER A 142 -1.87 21.71 -13.34
CA SER A 142 -1.20 22.63 -14.26
C SER A 142 0.21 22.16 -14.60
N VAL A 143 1.00 21.79 -13.58
CA VAL A 143 2.35 21.23 -13.76
C VAL A 143 2.30 19.95 -14.58
N ASN A 144 1.32 19.08 -14.33
CA ASN A 144 1.20 17.81 -15.04
C ASN A 144 0.91 17.98 -16.52
N ALA A 145 -0.05 18.84 -16.87
CA ALA A 145 -0.41 19.10 -18.25
C ALA A 145 0.75 19.69 -19.05
N GLU A 146 1.49 20.65 -18.48
CA GLU A 146 2.61 21.26 -19.18
C GLU A 146 3.83 20.33 -19.29
N ALA A 147 4.14 19.57 -18.24
CA ALA A 147 5.21 18.57 -18.29
C ALA A 147 4.95 17.49 -19.35
N GLU A 148 3.68 17.09 -19.54
CA GLU A 148 3.28 16.14 -20.59
C GLU A 148 3.54 16.71 -21.99
N ARG A 149 3.09 17.94 -22.24
CA ARG A 149 3.33 18.65 -23.51
C ARG A 149 4.83 18.69 -23.86
N LEU A 150 5.67 19.06 -22.90
CA LEU A 150 7.13 19.11 -23.08
C LEU A 150 7.76 17.76 -23.44
N VAL A 151 7.28 16.68 -22.83
CA VAL A 151 7.81 15.34 -23.11
C VAL A 151 7.35 14.86 -24.48
N GLU A 152 6.07 14.99 -24.80
CA GLU A 152 5.47 14.42 -26.00
C GLU A 152 5.82 15.21 -27.26
N GLU A 153 5.76 16.54 -27.19
CA GLU A 153 5.94 17.40 -28.34
C GLU A 153 7.41 17.81 -28.54
N GLU A 154 8.17 17.97 -27.46
CA GLU A 154 9.53 18.54 -27.51
C GLU A 154 10.65 17.52 -27.24
N GLY A 155 10.30 16.29 -26.84
CA GLY A 155 11.25 15.21 -26.58
C GLY A 155 12.20 15.51 -25.41
N VAL A 156 11.68 16.19 -24.38
CA VAL A 156 12.44 16.54 -23.18
C VAL A 156 12.87 15.28 -22.41
N PHE A 157 14.16 15.19 -22.07
CA PHE A 157 14.73 14.06 -21.31
C PHE A 157 14.33 14.11 -19.83
N THR A 158 14.17 15.30 -19.26
CA THR A 158 13.90 15.49 -17.83
C THR A 158 13.18 16.79 -17.58
N VAL A 159 12.20 16.81 -16.67
CA VAL A 159 11.46 18.02 -16.28
C VAL A 159 11.83 18.43 -14.86
N ILE A 160 12.11 19.71 -14.65
CA ILE A 160 12.29 20.35 -13.35
C ILE A 160 11.02 21.15 -13.06
N VAL A 161 10.41 20.92 -11.90
CA VAL A 161 9.33 21.79 -11.39
C VAL A 161 9.99 22.88 -10.56
N LEU A 162 9.86 24.12 -11.01
CA LEU A 162 10.33 25.31 -10.30
C LEU A 162 9.14 25.93 -9.58
N SER A 163 9.07 25.72 -8.27
CA SER A 163 7.87 25.99 -7.47
C SER A 163 8.07 27.14 -6.48
N HIS A 164 7.01 27.93 -6.33
CA HIS A 164 6.79 28.88 -5.24
C HIS A 164 5.49 28.55 -4.50
N SER A 165 5.33 27.28 -4.11
CA SER A 165 4.16 26.76 -3.38
C SER A 165 4.48 26.37 -1.93
N GLY A 166 5.75 26.43 -1.53
CA GLY A 166 6.20 25.98 -0.21
C GLY A 166 6.41 24.46 -0.13
N TYR A 167 7.24 24.05 0.83
CA TYR A 167 7.78 22.70 0.91
C TYR A 167 6.72 21.58 1.01
N ASP A 168 5.62 21.82 1.74
CA ASP A 168 4.59 20.80 1.92
C ASP A 168 3.73 20.60 0.66
N HIS A 169 3.45 21.67 -0.08
CA HIS A 169 2.79 21.60 -1.38
C HIS A 169 3.71 20.96 -2.43
N ASP A 170 5.01 21.29 -2.42
CA ASP A 170 6.01 20.64 -3.27
C ASP A 170 6.06 19.14 -3.02
N ARG A 171 6.02 18.73 -1.75
CA ARG A 171 5.91 17.31 -1.38
C ARG A 171 4.62 16.71 -1.92
N LEU A 172 3.48 17.40 -1.83
CA LEU A 172 2.20 16.89 -2.34
C LEU A 172 2.22 16.71 -3.86
N MET A 173 2.71 17.70 -4.60
CA MET A 173 2.90 17.64 -6.06
C MET A 173 3.84 16.50 -6.46
N ALA A 174 4.92 16.30 -5.72
CA ALA A 174 5.83 15.17 -5.91
C ALA A 174 5.21 13.82 -5.50
N LYS A 175 4.27 13.82 -4.55
CA LYS A 175 3.58 12.64 -3.98
C LYS A 175 2.41 12.12 -4.81
N ASN A 176 2.03 12.77 -5.92
CA ASN A 176 0.93 12.33 -6.80
C ASN A 176 1.23 11.03 -7.59
N ALA A 177 1.68 10.00 -6.88
CA ALA A 177 2.13 8.70 -7.35
C ALA A 177 1.23 7.60 -6.74
N PHE A 178 0.64 6.77 -7.61
CA PHE A 178 -0.28 5.65 -7.36
C PHE A 178 -0.11 5.04 -5.97
N GLU A 179 -1.13 5.30 -5.12
CA GLU A 179 -1.28 5.11 -3.67
C GLU A 179 0.00 4.83 -2.86
N GLN A 180 0.19 5.57 -1.79
CA GLN A 180 1.28 5.33 -0.86
C GLN A 180 0.65 4.86 0.44
N THR A 181 1.35 4.00 1.18
CA THR A 181 0.93 3.66 2.54
C THR A 181 1.79 4.45 3.52
N ASP A 182 1.31 4.60 4.74
CA ASP A 182 2.18 4.99 5.85
C ASP A 182 2.85 3.78 6.51
N MET A 183 3.53 4.02 7.62
CA MET A 183 4.26 2.99 8.38
C MET A 183 3.35 1.90 8.96
N THR A 184 2.04 2.15 9.08
CA THR A 184 1.06 1.18 9.63
C THR A 184 0.44 0.30 8.55
N GLY A 185 0.64 0.65 7.28
CA GLY A 185 -0.03 0.04 6.13
C GLY A 185 -1.28 0.79 5.68
N ALA A 186 -1.74 1.80 6.43
CA ALA A 186 -2.91 2.61 6.07
C ALA A 186 -2.62 3.51 4.85
N ALA A 187 -3.68 4.03 4.23
CA ALA A 187 -3.55 5.03 3.17
C ALA A 187 -2.76 6.25 3.69
N CYS A 188 -1.73 6.68 2.96
CA CYS A 188 -0.86 7.73 3.49
C CYS A 188 -1.59 9.08 3.59
N LYS A 189 -1.63 9.65 4.80
CA LYS A 189 -2.20 10.98 5.10
C LYS A 189 -1.12 12.07 5.18
N LEU A 190 -1.55 13.33 5.09
CA LEU A 190 -0.67 14.49 5.25
C LEU A 190 -0.02 14.48 6.65
N GLY A 191 1.29 14.73 6.73
CA GLY A 191 2.06 14.61 7.98
C GLY A 191 2.74 13.25 8.21
N ASN A 192 2.26 12.17 7.57
CA ASN A 192 2.85 10.84 7.72
C ASN A 192 4.08 10.63 6.80
N VAL A 193 4.96 9.69 7.21
CA VAL A 193 6.02 9.18 6.34
C VAL A 193 5.40 8.20 5.35
N CYS A 194 5.21 8.64 4.10
CA CYS A 194 4.69 7.81 3.04
C CYS A 194 5.78 6.91 2.43
N ILE A 195 5.46 5.65 2.29
CA ILE A 195 6.27 4.60 1.69
C ILE A 195 5.38 3.80 0.72
N GLY A 196 5.84 2.75 0.06
CA GLY A 196 4.97 2.03 -0.87
C GLY A 196 4.90 2.65 -2.28
N GLY A 197 3.85 2.31 -3.01
CA GLY A 197 3.48 2.83 -4.32
C GLY A 197 4.03 2.01 -5.47
N PHE A 198 3.15 1.39 -6.26
CA PHE A 198 3.57 0.57 -7.40
C PHE A 198 4.34 1.39 -8.44
N SER A 199 3.99 2.67 -8.63
CA SER A 199 4.73 3.53 -9.56
C SER A 199 6.19 3.73 -9.13
N ARG A 200 6.44 3.84 -7.82
CA ARG A 200 7.79 3.92 -7.25
C ARG A 200 8.54 2.60 -7.38
N LEU A 201 7.84 1.49 -7.13
CA LEU A 201 8.37 0.14 -7.34
C LEU A 201 8.77 -0.05 -8.81
N TYR A 202 7.89 0.30 -9.75
CA TYR A 202 8.13 0.27 -11.18
C TYR A 202 9.38 1.05 -11.56
N ALA A 203 9.50 2.31 -11.14
CA ALA A 203 10.65 3.13 -11.47
C ALA A 203 11.98 2.59 -10.92
N GLN A 204 11.98 2.02 -9.70
CA GLN A 204 13.18 1.37 -9.16
C GLN A 204 13.53 0.10 -9.90
N ILE A 205 12.56 -0.77 -10.19
CA ILE A 205 12.80 -2.01 -10.92
C ILE A 205 13.35 -1.72 -12.31
N MET A 206 12.72 -0.82 -13.06
CA MET A 206 13.17 -0.47 -14.41
C MET A 206 14.60 0.07 -14.41
N LYS A 207 14.95 0.94 -13.44
CA LYS A 207 16.32 1.40 -13.25
C LYS A 207 17.30 0.24 -13.00
N ILE A 208 16.95 -0.69 -12.11
CA ILE A 208 17.84 -1.82 -11.81
C ILE A 208 17.98 -2.75 -13.01
N LEU A 209 16.91 -2.98 -13.78
CA LEU A 209 16.96 -3.78 -15.00
C LEU A 209 17.82 -3.11 -16.09
N GLU A 210 17.81 -1.78 -16.19
CA GLU A 210 18.71 -1.04 -17.07
C GLU A 210 20.18 -1.19 -16.62
N GLU A 211 20.46 -1.02 -15.33
CA GLU A 211 21.81 -1.17 -14.76
C GLU A 211 22.32 -2.63 -14.80
N LYS A 212 21.41 -3.60 -14.73
CA LYS A 212 21.69 -5.03 -14.57
C LYS A 212 20.70 -5.87 -15.41
N PRO A 213 20.88 -5.92 -16.74
CA PRO A 213 19.93 -6.57 -17.64
C PRO A 213 19.79 -8.09 -17.43
N SER A 214 20.80 -8.74 -16.84
CA SER A 214 20.76 -10.17 -16.53
C SER A 214 20.00 -10.51 -15.23
N SER A 215 19.33 -9.55 -14.60
CA SER A 215 18.56 -9.80 -13.37
C SER A 215 17.32 -10.66 -13.65
N VAL A 216 16.82 -11.30 -12.60
CA VAL A 216 15.61 -12.13 -12.65
C VAL A 216 14.53 -11.47 -11.78
N LEU A 217 13.37 -11.17 -12.37
CA LEU A 217 12.27 -10.47 -11.71
C LEU A 217 11.09 -11.43 -11.47
N LEU A 218 10.73 -11.65 -10.21
CA LEU A 218 9.75 -12.67 -9.82
C LEU A 218 8.66 -12.06 -8.94
N ASN A 219 7.42 -12.54 -9.08
CA ASN A 219 6.28 -12.16 -8.24
C ASN A 219 5.76 -13.35 -7.43
N ALA A 220 5.79 -13.24 -6.11
CA ALA A 220 5.45 -14.29 -5.16
C ALA A 220 3.95 -14.38 -4.82
N GLY A 221 3.00 -13.86 -5.62
CA GLY A 221 1.54 -13.98 -5.39
C GLY A 221 0.89 -12.79 -4.67
N ASP A 222 -0.34 -12.94 -4.15
CA ASP A 222 -1.13 -11.95 -3.39
C ASP A 222 -1.14 -10.53 -4.00
N ASN A 223 -1.50 -10.46 -5.27
CA ASN A 223 -1.73 -9.22 -6.01
C ASN A 223 -3.19 -8.76 -5.93
N PHE A 224 -4.06 -9.60 -5.36
CA PHE A 224 -5.47 -9.32 -5.11
C PHE A 224 -5.67 -8.82 -3.68
N GLN A 225 -6.79 -8.15 -3.45
CA GLN A 225 -7.17 -7.52 -2.18
C GLN A 225 -6.25 -6.42 -1.66
N GLY A 226 -6.64 -5.83 -0.53
CA GLY A 226 -5.83 -4.88 0.25
C GLY A 226 -6.10 -3.40 -0.02
N THR A 227 -6.69 -3.04 -1.17
CA THR A 227 -7.00 -1.63 -1.51
C THR A 227 -8.30 -1.48 -2.29
N MET A 228 -8.75 -0.23 -2.43
CA MET A 228 -9.89 0.14 -3.26
C MET A 228 -9.66 -0.12 -4.76
N TYR A 229 -8.39 -0.17 -5.20
CA TYR A 229 -8.04 -0.56 -6.57
C TYR A 229 -8.53 -1.95 -6.90
N TYR A 230 -8.22 -2.93 -6.05
CA TYR A 230 -8.75 -4.27 -6.26
C TYR A 230 -10.25 -4.30 -6.01
N SER A 231 -10.75 -3.67 -4.95
CA SER A 231 -12.18 -3.72 -4.60
C SER A 231 -13.10 -3.25 -5.73
N ILE A 232 -12.69 -2.23 -6.50
CA ILE A 232 -13.45 -1.70 -7.64
C ILE A 232 -13.01 -2.32 -8.97
N GLY A 233 -11.71 -2.30 -9.26
CA GLY A 233 -11.19 -2.69 -10.58
C GLY A 233 -10.92 -4.19 -10.73
N LYS A 234 -10.93 -4.94 -9.62
CA LYS A 234 -10.76 -6.38 -9.55
C LYS A 234 -9.53 -6.84 -10.33
N TRP A 235 -9.57 -8.05 -10.89
CA TRP A 235 -8.46 -8.58 -11.69
C TRP A 235 -8.05 -7.67 -12.87
N ASN A 236 -8.97 -6.86 -13.40
CA ASN A 236 -8.74 -6.09 -14.62
C ASN A 236 -7.74 -4.96 -14.42
N ILE A 237 -7.81 -4.22 -13.31
CA ILE A 237 -6.74 -3.26 -13.00
C ILE A 237 -5.45 -3.97 -12.56
N THR A 238 -5.57 -5.03 -11.76
CA THR A 238 -4.39 -5.76 -11.27
C THR A 238 -3.54 -6.27 -12.43
N GLN A 239 -4.13 -6.86 -13.48
CA GLN A 239 -3.36 -7.30 -14.65
C GLN A 239 -2.72 -6.13 -15.39
N GLN A 240 -3.38 -4.96 -15.50
CA GLN A 240 -2.82 -3.80 -16.20
C GLN A 240 -1.56 -3.29 -15.49
N ILE A 241 -1.57 -3.30 -14.17
CA ILE A 241 -0.44 -2.93 -13.31
C ILE A 241 0.68 -3.97 -13.45
N MET A 242 0.34 -5.26 -13.33
CA MET A 242 1.32 -6.35 -13.39
C MET A 242 2.01 -6.46 -14.75
N ASN A 243 1.27 -6.24 -15.83
CA ASN A 243 1.80 -6.25 -17.20
C ASN A 243 2.73 -5.08 -17.53
N ARG A 244 2.98 -4.13 -16.60
CA ARG A 244 3.99 -3.07 -16.76
C ARG A 244 5.39 -3.54 -16.45
N LEU A 245 5.52 -4.55 -15.60
CA LEU A 245 6.81 -5.08 -15.22
C LEU A 245 7.10 -6.33 -16.06
N PRO A 246 8.33 -6.48 -16.58
CA PRO A 246 8.71 -7.66 -17.34
C PRO A 246 9.04 -8.82 -16.40
N PHE A 247 8.04 -9.34 -15.69
CA PHE A 247 8.23 -10.47 -14.79
C PHE A 247 8.67 -11.71 -15.57
N ASP A 248 9.66 -12.42 -15.03
CA ASP A 248 10.11 -13.72 -15.54
C ASP A 248 9.15 -14.84 -15.14
N ALA A 249 8.53 -14.72 -13.96
CA ALA A 249 7.48 -15.62 -13.49
C ALA A 249 6.67 -15.01 -12.35
N GLN A 250 5.43 -15.48 -12.22
CA GLN A 250 4.56 -15.21 -11.08
C GLN A 250 4.00 -16.52 -10.52
N VAL A 251 3.96 -16.67 -9.19
CA VAL A 251 3.17 -17.72 -8.52
C VAL A 251 1.81 -17.15 -8.09
N LEU A 252 0.78 -18.00 -8.03
CA LEU A 252 -0.50 -17.62 -7.43
C LEU A 252 -0.38 -17.62 -5.90
N GLY A 253 -0.96 -16.62 -5.25
CA GLY A 253 -1.19 -16.60 -3.81
C GLY A 253 -2.61 -17.02 -3.47
N ASN A 254 -2.92 -17.01 -2.17
CA ASN A 254 -4.26 -17.38 -1.74
C ASN A 254 -5.28 -16.31 -2.12
N HIS A 255 -4.91 -15.03 -2.10
CA HIS A 255 -5.85 -13.95 -2.40
C HIS A 255 -6.24 -13.88 -3.87
N GLU A 256 -5.45 -14.46 -4.79
CA GLU A 256 -5.86 -14.61 -6.19
C GLU A 256 -7.18 -15.38 -6.36
N PHE A 257 -7.56 -16.21 -5.39
CA PHE A 257 -8.79 -17.02 -5.42
C PHE A 257 -9.98 -16.40 -4.68
N ASP A 258 -9.88 -15.18 -4.15
CA ASP A 258 -10.94 -14.61 -3.32
C ASP A 258 -12.26 -14.42 -4.07
N ASP A 259 -12.20 -14.00 -5.33
CA ASP A 259 -13.34 -13.91 -6.25
C ASP A 259 -13.62 -15.24 -6.99
N GLY A 260 -13.03 -16.35 -6.53
CA GLY A 260 -13.22 -17.66 -7.10
C GLY A 260 -12.45 -17.93 -8.39
N ILE A 261 -12.72 -19.10 -8.98
CA ILE A 261 -12.19 -19.50 -10.29
C ILE A 261 -12.53 -18.47 -11.38
N ASP A 262 -13.74 -17.87 -11.30
CA ASP A 262 -14.21 -16.84 -12.23
C ASP A 262 -13.40 -15.53 -12.15
N GLY A 263 -12.78 -15.24 -11.01
CA GLY A 263 -11.88 -14.09 -10.83
C GLY A 263 -10.46 -14.36 -11.31
N VAL A 264 -9.90 -15.53 -11.00
CA VAL A 264 -8.49 -15.86 -11.28
C VAL A 264 -8.24 -16.30 -12.73
N VAL A 265 -9.18 -17.00 -13.37
CA VAL A 265 -9.02 -17.47 -14.77
C VAL A 265 -8.83 -16.31 -15.76
N PRO A 266 -9.66 -15.24 -15.77
CA PRO A 266 -9.42 -14.12 -16.68
C PRO A 266 -8.15 -13.34 -16.32
N TYR A 267 -7.77 -13.29 -15.05
CA TYR A 267 -6.51 -12.70 -14.60
C TYR A 267 -5.31 -13.41 -15.24
N ILE A 268 -5.19 -14.73 -15.06
CA ILE A 268 -4.08 -15.52 -15.62
C ILE A 268 -4.00 -15.36 -17.14
N LYS A 269 -5.14 -15.42 -17.84
CA LYS A 269 -5.20 -15.26 -19.30
C LYS A 269 -4.77 -13.87 -19.78
N ALA A 270 -4.93 -12.84 -18.95
CA ALA A 270 -4.58 -11.46 -19.30
C ALA A 270 -3.10 -11.12 -19.01
N LEU A 271 -2.41 -11.91 -18.19
CA LEU A 271 -1.00 -11.69 -17.88
C LEU A 271 -0.10 -12.01 -19.08
N LYS A 272 0.96 -11.22 -19.25
CA LYS A 272 1.95 -11.36 -20.34
C LYS A 272 3.15 -12.22 -19.96
N HIS A 273 3.31 -12.51 -18.68
CA HIS A 273 4.36 -13.34 -18.09
C HIS A 273 3.81 -14.68 -17.63
N PRO A 274 4.65 -15.72 -17.48
CA PRO A 274 4.17 -17.03 -17.10
C PRO A 274 3.71 -17.08 -15.65
N VAL A 275 2.56 -17.72 -15.43
CA VAL A 275 2.06 -18.11 -14.10
C VAL A 275 2.46 -19.55 -13.83
N ILE A 276 3.12 -19.77 -12.68
CA ILE A 276 3.69 -21.06 -12.30
C ILE A 276 3.17 -21.53 -10.93
N VAL A 277 2.62 -22.74 -10.84
CA VAL A 277 2.27 -23.41 -9.57
C VAL A 277 2.36 -24.93 -9.75
N SER A 278 3.22 -25.59 -8.97
CA SER A 278 3.52 -27.02 -9.13
C SER A 278 2.59 -27.96 -8.36
N ASN A 279 1.95 -27.47 -7.29
CA ASN A 279 1.23 -28.28 -6.33
C ASN A 279 -0.30 -28.12 -6.41
N ILE A 280 -0.84 -27.68 -7.55
CA ILE A 280 -2.29 -27.68 -7.81
C ILE A 280 -2.64 -28.94 -8.62
N ASP A 281 -3.61 -29.71 -8.13
CA ASP A 281 -4.38 -30.68 -8.90
C ASP A 281 -5.71 -30.03 -9.30
N ASP A 282 -5.81 -29.71 -10.58
CA ASP A 282 -6.95 -29.05 -11.22
C ASP A 282 -7.82 -30.02 -12.04
N SER A 283 -7.67 -31.33 -11.85
CA SER A 283 -8.41 -32.36 -12.61
C SER A 283 -9.93 -32.21 -12.55
N LEU A 284 -10.45 -31.57 -11.50
CA LEU A 284 -11.88 -31.31 -11.27
C LEU A 284 -12.32 -29.88 -11.60
N GLU A 285 -11.43 -29.02 -12.10
CA GLU A 285 -11.68 -27.63 -12.50
C GLU A 285 -11.26 -27.37 -13.97
N PRO A 286 -12.08 -27.75 -14.96
CA PRO A 286 -11.70 -27.67 -16.38
C PRO A 286 -11.37 -26.26 -16.89
N THR A 287 -11.89 -25.20 -16.25
CA THR A 287 -11.76 -23.81 -16.72
C THR A 287 -10.37 -23.21 -16.47
N ILE A 288 -9.61 -23.76 -15.52
CA ILE A 288 -8.25 -23.32 -15.17
C ILE A 288 -7.16 -24.25 -15.73
N GLN A 289 -7.54 -25.38 -16.34
CA GLN A 289 -6.58 -26.30 -16.94
C GLN A 289 -5.86 -25.65 -18.13
N GLY A 290 -4.54 -25.85 -18.20
CA GLY A 290 -3.71 -25.48 -19.35
C GLY A 290 -3.43 -23.97 -19.50
N ILE A 291 -3.81 -23.13 -18.53
CA ILE A 291 -3.52 -21.67 -18.57
C ILE A 291 -2.37 -21.25 -17.65
N TYR A 292 -1.86 -22.17 -16.83
CA TYR A 292 -0.66 -22.01 -16.02
C TYR A 292 0.21 -23.26 -16.17
N SER A 293 1.44 -23.21 -15.66
CA SER A 293 2.40 -24.31 -15.73
C SER A 293 2.95 -24.64 -14.35
N LYS A 294 3.66 -25.76 -14.18
CA LYS A 294 4.32 -26.06 -12.89
C LYS A 294 5.58 -25.23 -12.67
N SER A 295 6.24 -24.86 -13.77
CA SER A 295 7.54 -24.21 -13.78
C SER A 295 7.79 -23.48 -15.11
N THR A 296 8.83 -22.66 -15.14
CA THR A 296 9.37 -22.05 -16.37
C THR A 296 10.89 -22.11 -16.38
N VAL A 297 11.50 -22.05 -17.56
CA VAL A 297 12.95 -21.96 -17.72
C VAL A 297 13.32 -20.65 -18.37
N ILE A 298 14.22 -19.92 -17.73
CA ILE A 298 14.80 -18.69 -18.27
C ILE A 298 16.28 -18.87 -18.54
N GLU A 299 16.81 -18.12 -19.50
CA GLU A 299 18.26 -18.09 -19.77
C GLU A 299 18.84 -16.74 -19.34
N ARG A 300 19.92 -16.78 -18.56
CA ARG A 300 20.71 -15.60 -18.17
C ARG A 300 22.19 -15.92 -18.23
N ASN A 301 22.96 -15.07 -18.91
CA ASN A 301 24.41 -15.24 -19.08
C ASN A 301 24.81 -16.65 -19.59
N GLY A 302 24.05 -17.20 -20.54
CA GLY A 302 24.31 -18.54 -21.12
C GLY A 302 23.97 -19.72 -20.20
N LYS A 303 23.22 -19.50 -19.11
CA LYS A 303 22.78 -20.55 -18.19
C LYS A 303 21.26 -20.61 -18.11
N LYS A 304 20.73 -21.83 -18.27
CA LYS A 304 19.31 -22.14 -18.03
C LYS A 304 19.01 -22.22 -16.54
N ILE A 305 18.02 -21.48 -16.07
CA ILE A 305 17.57 -21.42 -14.68
C ILE A 305 16.11 -21.88 -14.67
N GLY A 306 15.82 -22.95 -13.96
CA GLY A 306 14.46 -23.40 -13.71
C GLY A 306 13.82 -22.62 -12.57
N ILE A 307 12.55 -22.25 -12.71
CA ILE A 307 11.77 -21.59 -11.68
C ILE A 307 10.51 -22.41 -11.45
N VAL A 308 10.35 -22.96 -10.24
CA VAL A 308 9.19 -23.79 -9.84
C VAL A 308 8.31 -22.99 -8.89
N GLY A 309 7.01 -22.91 -9.18
CA GLY A 309 6.05 -22.21 -8.32
C GLY A 309 5.43 -23.14 -7.28
N VAL A 310 5.05 -22.63 -6.11
CA VAL A 310 4.34 -23.40 -5.08
C VAL A 310 3.47 -22.49 -4.20
N ILE A 311 2.28 -22.95 -3.83
CA ILE A 311 1.34 -22.27 -2.93
C ILE A 311 1.08 -23.13 -1.70
N VAL A 312 0.70 -22.52 -0.57
CA VAL A 312 0.40 -23.23 0.69
C VAL A 312 -0.60 -24.37 0.50
N GLU A 313 -0.33 -25.55 1.10
CA GLU A 313 -1.16 -26.75 0.96
C GLU A 313 -2.62 -26.55 1.43
N HIS A 314 -2.85 -25.72 2.45
CA HIS A 314 -4.19 -25.47 2.98
C HIS A 314 -4.88 -24.25 2.34
N CYS A 315 -4.46 -23.82 1.14
CA CYS A 315 -5.06 -22.67 0.43
C CYS A 315 -6.58 -22.82 0.27
N GLY A 316 -7.05 -24.04 0.05
CA GLY A 316 -8.48 -24.35 -0.06
C GLY A 316 -9.30 -24.10 1.21
N GLU A 317 -8.66 -23.87 2.37
CA GLU A 317 -9.32 -23.54 3.64
C GLU A 317 -9.44 -22.03 3.89
N ILE A 318 -8.64 -21.23 3.18
CA ILE A 318 -8.47 -19.79 3.41
C ILE A 318 -8.91 -18.91 2.23
N SER A 319 -9.26 -19.50 1.08
CA SER A 319 -9.84 -18.78 -0.05
C SER A 319 -10.88 -19.62 -0.82
N ASN A 320 -11.45 -19.07 -1.90
CA ASN A 320 -12.50 -19.69 -2.71
C ASN A 320 -11.94 -20.42 -3.93
N THR A 321 -11.27 -21.56 -3.70
CA THR A 321 -10.52 -22.27 -4.75
C THR A 321 -11.33 -23.25 -5.60
N GLY A 322 -12.67 -23.21 -5.54
CA GLY A 322 -13.52 -24.19 -6.25
C GLY A 322 -13.22 -25.63 -5.81
N LYS A 323 -13.02 -26.53 -6.78
CA LYS A 323 -12.67 -27.95 -6.58
C LYS A 323 -11.18 -28.23 -6.75
N LEU A 324 -10.33 -27.19 -6.75
CA LEU A 324 -8.89 -27.37 -6.75
C LEU A 324 -8.42 -28.12 -5.51
N ARG A 325 -7.47 -29.02 -5.71
CA ARG A 325 -6.77 -29.71 -4.62
C ARG A 325 -5.33 -29.23 -4.58
N PHE A 326 -4.82 -29.07 -3.37
CA PHE A 326 -3.46 -28.61 -3.14
C PHE A 326 -2.66 -29.77 -2.57
N LEU A 327 -1.56 -30.09 -3.24
CA LEU A 327 -0.68 -31.20 -2.91
C LEU A 327 0.44 -30.71 -1.96
N PRO A 328 1.10 -31.63 -1.22
CA PRO A 328 2.20 -31.27 -0.33
C PRO A 328 3.31 -30.51 -1.06
N GLU A 329 3.77 -29.40 -0.47
CA GLU A 329 4.63 -28.42 -1.15
C GLU A 329 6.01 -29.04 -1.46
N SER A 330 6.64 -29.69 -0.47
CA SER A 330 7.98 -30.29 -0.61
C SER A 330 8.02 -31.38 -1.69
N ALA A 331 7.00 -32.23 -1.76
CA ALA A 331 6.95 -33.34 -2.71
C ALA A 331 6.78 -32.81 -4.15
N SER A 332 5.89 -31.84 -4.34
CA SER A 332 5.57 -31.26 -5.65
C SER A 332 6.75 -30.49 -6.23
N VAL A 333 7.42 -29.67 -5.40
CA VAL A 333 8.57 -28.87 -5.82
C VAL A 333 9.77 -29.76 -6.16
N ASN A 334 10.05 -30.79 -5.36
CA ASN A 334 11.14 -31.72 -5.65
C ASN A 334 10.90 -32.43 -6.98
N ALA A 335 9.71 -33.02 -7.19
CA ALA A 335 9.40 -33.75 -8.42
C ALA A 335 9.58 -32.88 -9.69
N GLU A 336 9.12 -31.63 -9.66
CA GLU A 336 9.30 -30.72 -10.80
C GLU A 336 10.76 -30.28 -10.97
N ALA A 337 11.50 -30.08 -9.88
CA ALA A 337 12.93 -29.78 -9.94
C ALA A 337 13.74 -30.94 -10.57
N GLU A 338 13.37 -32.20 -10.31
CA GLU A 338 13.99 -33.36 -10.95
C GLU A 338 13.74 -33.35 -12.46
N ARG A 339 12.48 -33.18 -12.87
CA ARG A 339 12.08 -33.08 -14.27
C ARG A 339 12.87 -32.01 -15.03
N LEU A 340 13.00 -30.81 -14.47
CA LEU A 340 13.73 -29.70 -15.08
C LEU A 340 15.22 -30.01 -15.29
N VAL A 341 15.86 -30.69 -14.34
CA VAL A 341 17.28 -31.07 -14.47
C VAL A 341 17.46 -32.19 -15.51
N GLU A 342 16.59 -33.19 -15.50
CA GLU A 342 16.70 -34.37 -16.37
C GLU A 342 16.30 -34.08 -17.82
N GLU A 343 15.19 -33.35 -18.03
CA GLU A 343 14.62 -33.13 -19.36
C GLU A 343 15.14 -31.84 -20.01
N GLU A 344 15.37 -30.78 -19.24
CA GLU A 344 15.67 -29.45 -19.78
C GLU A 344 17.13 -29.02 -19.58
N GLY A 345 17.88 -29.77 -18.78
CA GLY A 345 19.30 -29.54 -18.50
C GLY A 345 19.54 -28.22 -17.77
N VAL A 346 18.65 -27.83 -16.86
CA VAL A 346 18.79 -26.57 -16.12
C VAL A 346 20.04 -26.61 -15.22
N PHE A 347 20.74 -25.49 -15.17
CA PHE A 347 21.93 -25.34 -14.33
C PHE A 347 21.60 -25.28 -12.84
N THR A 348 20.42 -24.75 -12.50
CA THR A 348 19.95 -24.54 -11.13
C THR A 348 18.43 -24.37 -11.11
N VAL A 349 17.80 -24.72 -9.98
CA VAL A 349 16.37 -24.49 -9.75
C VAL A 349 16.16 -23.47 -8.62
N ILE A 350 15.24 -22.52 -8.86
CA ILE A 350 14.72 -21.55 -7.90
C ILE A 350 13.27 -21.92 -7.61
N VAL A 351 12.87 -21.91 -6.35
CA VAL A 351 11.47 -22.10 -5.92
C VAL A 351 10.88 -20.73 -5.60
N LEU A 352 9.76 -20.40 -6.23
CA LEU A 352 8.97 -19.21 -5.96
C LEU A 352 7.74 -19.61 -5.14
N SER A 353 7.75 -19.27 -3.85
CA SER A 353 6.81 -19.82 -2.87
C SER A 353 5.85 -18.78 -2.30
N HIS A 354 4.58 -19.18 -2.28
CA HIS A 354 3.49 -18.57 -1.54
C HIS A 354 3.00 -19.50 -0.42
N SER A 355 3.94 -20.07 0.34
CA SER A 355 3.61 -21.01 1.43
C SER A 355 3.81 -20.43 2.83
N GLY A 356 4.53 -19.31 2.92
CA GLY A 356 4.90 -18.68 4.17
C GLY A 356 6.18 -19.25 4.77
N TYR A 357 6.88 -18.43 5.57
CA TYR A 357 8.24 -18.69 6.06
C TYR A 357 8.46 -20.08 6.67
N ASP A 358 7.50 -20.59 7.44
CA ASP A 358 7.65 -21.87 8.14
C ASP A 358 7.54 -23.07 7.21
N HIS A 359 6.58 -23.01 6.28
CA HIS A 359 6.48 -23.99 5.20
C HIS A 359 7.72 -23.94 4.32
N ASP A 360 8.26 -22.75 4.05
CA ASP A 360 9.49 -22.58 3.27
C ASP A 360 10.72 -23.17 3.96
N ARG A 361 10.83 -23.05 5.30
CA ARG A 361 11.90 -23.71 6.07
C ARG A 361 11.78 -25.23 6.05
N LEU A 362 10.56 -25.75 6.14
CA LEU A 362 10.31 -27.19 6.03
C LEU A 362 10.64 -27.70 4.63
N MET A 363 10.25 -26.96 3.59
CA MET A 363 10.64 -27.25 2.20
C MET A 363 12.15 -27.21 2.03
N ALA A 364 12.85 -26.19 2.53
CA ALA A 364 14.30 -26.10 2.48
C ALA A 364 14.98 -27.31 3.13
N LYS A 365 14.47 -27.78 4.28
CA LYS A 365 15.00 -28.97 4.96
C LYS A 365 14.82 -30.25 4.15
N ASN A 366 13.73 -30.34 3.39
CA ASN A 366 13.37 -31.50 2.58
C ASN A 366 13.75 -31.34 1.08
N ALA A 367 14.43 -30.26 0.72
CA ALA A 367 14.76 -29.94 -0.66
C ALA A 367 15.84 -30.89 -1.20
N SER A 368 15.68 -31.30 -2.46
CA SER A 368 16.73 -31.98 -3.21
C SER A 368 17.94 -31.05 -3.41
N ASP A 369 19.10 -31.65 -3.67
CA ASP A 369 20.35 -30.94 -3.99
C ASP A 369 20.29 -30.12 -5.29
N LYS A 370 19.23 -30.31 -6.09
CA LYS A 370 18.93 -29.58 -7.33
C LYS A 370 18.38 -28.17 -7.06
N ILE A 371 17.74 -27.96 -5.91
CA ILE A 371 17.14 -26.68 -5.50
C ILE A 371 18.21 -25.82 -4.82
N SER A 372 18.48 -24.64 -5.37
CA SER A 372 19.51 -23.75 -4.84
C SER A 372 18.97 -22.56 -4.05
N LEU A 373 17.68 -22.21 -4.24
CA LEU A 373 17.07 -21.05 -3.61
C LEU A 373 15.56 -21.22 -3.47
N ILE A 374 15.01 -20.82 -2.32
CA ILE A 374 13.57 -20.65 -2.09
C ILE A 374 13.30 -19.16 -1.83
N ILE A 375 12.41 -18.57 -2.62
CA ILE A 375 11.94 -17.19 -2.47
C ILE A 375 10.58 -17.25 -1.79
N THR A 376 10.49 -16.60 -0.64
CA THR A 376 9.28 -16.58 0.21
C THR A 376 8.54 -15.26 0.10
N LEU A 377 7.22 -15.31 0.29
CA LEU A 377 6.36 -14.15 0.52
C LEU A 377 6.71 -13.40 1.83
N LEU A 378 7.12 -14.11 2.88
CA LEU A 378 7.24 -13.56 4.25
C LEU A 378 8.61 -13.88 4.86
N GLY A 379 9.35 -12.85 5.30
CA GLY A 379 10.64 -13.01 5.99
C GLY A 379 10.51 -13.32 7.50
N PRO A 380 11.63 -13.70 8.17
CA PRO A 380 11.65 -13.99 9.60
C PRO A 380 11.33 -12.78 10.48
N LYS A 381 10.91 -13.09 11.72
CA LYS A 381 10.41 -12.17 12.75
C LYS A 381 11.33 -10.96 13.04
N HIS A 382 12.66 -11.11 13.01
CA HIS A 382 13.59 -10.00 13.24
C HIS A 382 13.64 -8.95 12.12
N LEU A 383 13.09 -9.27 10.95
CA LEU A 383 12.88 -8.32 9.86
C LEU A 383 11.49 -7.65 9.93
N LYS A 384 10.57 -8.18 10.76
CA LYS A 384 9.15 -7.75 10.80
C LYS A 384 8.93 -6.38 11.45
N ASP A 385 9.70 -6.03 12.47
CA ASP A 385 9.43 -4.84 13.29
C ASP A 385 9.75 -3.51 12.59
N ARG A 386 10.41 -3.54 11.44
CA ARG A 386 10.63 -2.35 10.59
C ARG A 386 10.23 -2.51 9.15
N ILE A 387 10.38 -3.71 8.58
CA ILE A 387 10.18 -3.92 7.14
C ILE A 387 8.72 -4.28 6.88
N GLN A 388 8.10 -5.27 7.54
CA GLN A 388 6.78 -5.77 7.10
C GLN A 388 5.54 -4.92 7.42
N GLN A 389 5.58 -4.07 8.45
CA GLN A 389 4.53 -3.08 8.69
C GLN A 389 4.33 -2.14 7.46
N LEU A 390 5.37 -1.98 6.66
CA LEU A 390 5.40 -1.18 5.42
C LEU A 390 4.71 -1.82 4.20
N PHE A 391 4.38 -3.11 4.25
CA PHE A 391 4.07 -3.90 3.05
C PHE A 391 2.67 -4.52 3.02
N LYS A 392 1.86 -4.31 4.06
CA LYS A 392 0.58 -5.03 4.20
C LYS A 392 -0.46 -4.71 3.12
N ASN A 393 -0.36 -3.54 2.47
CA ASN A 393 -1.43 -3.08 1.58
C ASN A 393 -1.01 -2.79 0.13
N GLN A 394 0.21 -3.08 -0.32
CA GLN A 394 0.58 -2.88 -1.72
C GLN A 394 1.66 -3.83 -2.23
N MET A 395 1.24 -4.77 -3.08
CA MET A 395 2.07 -5.54 -4.03
C MET A 395 3.47 -5.90 -3.51
N ALA A 396 3.48 -6.52 -2.34
CA ALA A 396 4.68 -6.83 -1.57
C ALA A 396 5.39 -8.12 -1.99
N THR A 397 5.25 -8.55 -3.24
CA THR A 397 5.64 -9.90 -3.66
C THR A 397 6.72 -9.91 -4.73
N THR A 398 7.26 -8.74 -5.07
CA THR A 398 8.27 -8.62 -6.12
C THR A 398 9.70 -8.79 -5.60
N CYS A 399 10.40 -9.86 -5.98
CA CYS A 399 11.84 -10.06 -5.73
C CYS A 399 12.65 -9.88 -7.03
N LEU A 400 13.78 -9.17 -6.91
CA LEU A 400 14.79 -9.01 -7.97
C LEU A 400 16.12 -9.66 -7.57
N LEU A 401 16.58 -10.63 -8.35
CA LEU A 401 17.87 -11.31 -8.16
C LEU A 401 18.92 -10.74 -9.11
N LEU A 402 20.02 -10.22 -8.57
CA LEU A 402 21.00 -9.46 -9.35
C LEU A 402 22.08 -10.29 -10.06
N LYS A 403 22.36 -11.52 -9.60
CA LYS A 403 23.36 -12.44 -10.18
C LYS A 403 23.07 -13.92 -9.82
N PRO A 404 22.50 -14.74 -10.72
CA PRO A 404 22.34 -16.17 -10.48
C PRO A 404 23.70 -16.88 -10.59
N GLN A 405 24.30 -17.27 -9.47
CA GLN A 405 25.46 -18.17 -9.41
C GLN A 405 25.11 -19.40 -8.56
N ARG A 406 25.71 -20.56 -8.87
CA ARG A 406 25.55 -21.78 -8.06
C ARG A 406 26.30 -21.56 -6.74
N LEU A 407 25.53 -21.29 -5.69
CA LEU A 407 26.02 -21.11 -4.35
C LEU A 407 25.81 -22.44 -3.63
N ALA A 408 26.89 -23.08 -3.21
CA ALA A 408 26.79 -24.28 -2.39
C ALA A 408 26.12 -23.89 -1.06
N ASN A 409 25.17 -24.73 -0.62
CA ASN A 409 24.32 -24.63 0.56
C ASN A 409 23.09 -23.71 0.40
N ILE A 410 21.92 -24.17 0.86
CA ILE A 410 20.66 -23.43 0.85
C ILE A 410 20.82 -22.18 1.72
N TRP A 411 20.88 -21.00 1.12
CA TRP A 411 21.06 -19.74 1.84
C TRP A 411 19.73 -19.14 2.28
N GLU A 412 19.64 -18.81 3.57
CA GLU A 412 18.69 -17.81 4.06
C GLU A 412 18.97 -16.44 3.39
N MET A 413 17.98 -15.97 2.62
CA MET A 413 17.50 -14.57 2.55
C MET A 413 18.51 -13.41 2.45
N SER A 414 19.61 -13.56 1.70
CA SER A 414 20.62 -12.48 1.56
C SER A 414 20.85 -11.95 0.14
N GLN A 415 20.16 -12.48 -0.88
CA GLN A 415 20.34 -12.03 -2.28
C GLN A 415 19.07 -11.55 -3.02
N CYS A 416 17.87 -11.70 -2.47
CA CYS A 416 16.72 -10.91 -2.94
C CYS A 416 16.94 -9.47 -2.46
N ILE A 417 17.17 -8.54 -3.38
CA ILE A 417 16.88 -7.13 -3.05
C ILE A 417 15.36 -7.04 -3.00
N TRP A 418 14.80 -7.16 -1.80
CA TRP A 418 13.61 -6.40 -1.48
C TRP A 418 14.00 -4.95 -1.76
N VAL A 419 13.37 -4.29 -2.73
CA VAL A 419 13.64 -2.88 -3.02
C VAL A 419 13.35 -2.12 -1.74
N LYS A 420 14.41 -1.81 -0.96
CA LYS A 420 14.29 -1.22 0.37
C LYS A 420 13.50 0.09 0.24
N MET A 421 12.27 0.12 0.73
CA MET A 421 11.38 1.28 0.59
C MET A 421 11.90 2.52 1.33
N GLU A 422 12.82 2.36 2.28
CA GLU A 422 13.55 3.47 2.90
C GLU A 422 14.30 4.33 1.85
N LYS A 423 14.72 3.76 0.71
CA LYS A 423 15.33 4.51 -0.40
C LYS A 423 14.32 5.08 -1.41
N LEU A 424 13.02 4.82 -1.22
CA LEU A 424 11.93 5.33 -2.05
C LEU A 424 11.32 6.63 -1.53
N LEU A 425 11.85 7.17 -0.43
CA LEU A 425 11.47 8.48 0.12
C LEU A 425 11.81 9.63 -0.84
N ILE A 426 12.82 9.47 -1.69
CA ILE A 426 13.28 10.49 -2.65
C ILE A 426 13.54 9.81 -3.99
N LEU A 427 12.75 10.15 -5.01
CA LEU A 427 12.95 9.66 -6.38
C LEU A 427 14.03 10.50 -7.08
N SER A 428 14.89 9.87 -7.87
CA SER A 428 15.68 10.61 -8.86
C SER A 428 14.77 11.14 -9.97
N VAL A 429 15.22 12.15 -10.72
CA VAL A 429 14.39 12.76 -11.77
C VAL A 429 14.00 11.76 -12.88
N HIS A 430 14.89 10.81 -13.19
CA HIS A 430 14.59 9.70 -14.11
C HIS A 430 13.52 8.74 -13.54
N GLN A 431 13.53 8.50 -12.23
CA GLN A 431 12.52 7.68 -11.57
C GLN A 431 11.15 8.37 -11.53
N TYR A 432 11.13 9.70 -11.41
CA TYR A 432 9.91 10.49 -11.51
C TYR A 432 9.28 10.41 -12.92
N PHE A 433 10.10 10.39 -13.97
CA PHE A 433 9.65 10.20 -15.36
C PHE A 433 8.99 8.83 -15.57
N LEU A 434 9.63 7.75 -15.12
CA LEU A 434 9.09 6.39 -15.19
C LEU A 434 7.79 6.25 -14.40
N VAL A 435 7.72 6.87 -13.22
CA VAL A 435 6.47 7.00 -12.44
C VAL A 435 5.39 7.65 -13.29
N ARG A 436 5.63 8.79 -13.96
CA ARG A 436 4.60 9.49 -14.74
C ARG A 436 4.04 8.67 -15.90
N ILE A 437 4.90 8.00 -16.68
CA ILE A 437 4.45 7.10 -17.76
C ILE A 437 3.55 6.00 -17.19
N PHE A 438 3.93 5.42 -16.06
CA PHE A 438 3.13 4.41 -15.39
C PHE A 438 1.76 4.96 -14.95
N LEU A 439 1.70 6.19 -14.43
CA LEU A 439 0.47 6.79 -13.94
C LEU A 439 -0.52 7.19 -15.05
N LYS A 440 -0.02 7.64 -16.21
CA LYS A 440 -0.87 8.13 -17.32
C LYS A 440 -1.94 7.12 -17.72
N ASP A 441 -1.55 5.86 -17.89
CA ASP A 441 -2.46 4.83 -18.38
C ASP A 441 -3.43 4.34 -17.30
N LEU A 442 -3.15 4.63 -16.04
CA LEU A 442 -3.99 4.25 -14.91
C LEU A 442 -4.79 5.44 -14.34
N GLU A 443 -4.63 6.63 -14.93
CA GLU A 443 -5.34 7.85 -14.53
C GLU A 443 -6.88 7.71 -14.55
N PRO A 444 -7.52 7.01 -15.52
CA PRO A 444 -8.97 6.78 -15.47
C PRO A 444 -9.41 6.01 -14.21
N TRP A 445 -8.64 4.98 -13.85
CA TRP A 445 -8.89 4.20 -12.63
C TRP A 445 -8.67 5.05 -11.39
N LYS A 446 -7.58 5.82 -11.36
CA LYS A 446 -7.29 6.76 -10.29
C LYS A 446 -8.46 7.71 -10.06
N ARG A 447 -8.95 8.38 -11.10
CA ARG A 447 -10.09 9.31 -10.97
C ARG A 447 -11.34 8.64 -10.40
N MET A 448 -11.68 7.46 -10.89
CA MET A 448 -12.83 6.71 -10.41
C MET A 448 -12.69 6.32 -8.93
N ILE A 449 -11.51 5.84 -8.54
CA ILE A 449 -11.23 5.40 -7.17
C ILE A 449 -11.17 6.58 -6.22
N TYR A 450 -10.47 7.66 -6.56
CA TYR A 450 -10.41 8.86 -5.72
C TYR A 450 -11.79 9.50 -5.55
N ALA A 451 -12.61 9.56 -6.60
CA ALA A 451 -13.95 10.13 -6.52
C ALA A 451 -14.86 9.42 -5.51
N GLN A 452 -14.68 8.11 -5.34
CA GLN A 452 -15.45 7.32 -4.36
C GLN A 452 -14.73 7.25 -3.01
N GLY A 453 -13.43 7.01 -3.02
CA GLY A 453 -12.60 6.75 -1.86
C GLY A 453 -12.38 7.94 -0.95
N SER A 454 -12.39 9.17 -1.49
CA SER A 454 -12.20 10.39 -0.68
C SER A 454 -13.45 10.80 0.10
N LYS A 455 -14.58 10.12 -0.07
CA LYS A 455 -15.81 10.40 0.67
C LYS A 455 -15.59 10.12 2.15
N ILE A 456 -15.76 11.14 2.99
CA ILE A 456 -15.78 10.97 4.45
C ILE A 456 -17.07 10.24 4.83
N ILE A 457 -16.95 9.14 5.57
CA ILE A 457 -18.06 8.30 6.03
C ILE A 457 -18.28 8.38 7.55
N GLY A 458 -17.34 9.00 8.27
CA GLY A 458 -17.43 9.24 9.71
C GLY A 458 -16.10 9.75 10.26
N SER A 459 -15.93 9.71 11.57
CA SER A 459 -14.68 10.01 12.25
C SER A 459 -14.51 9.15 13.50
N THR A 460 -13.27 9.04 13.99
CA THR A 460 -12.93 8.36 15.24
C THR A 460 -12.12 9.29 16.15
N LEU A 461 -12.37 9.24 17.46
CA LEU A 461 -11.62 9.96 18.49
C LEU A 461 -10.42 9.16 19.00
N VAL A 462 -10.35 7.87 18.66
CA VAL A 462 -9.30 6.94 19.09
C VAL A 462 -8.74 6.19 17.90
N THR A 463 -7.53 5.66 18.02
CA THR A 463 -6.97 4.76 17.01
C THR A 463 -7.72 3.42 17.04
N LEU A 464 -8.29 3.02 15.91
CA LEU A 464 -8.86 1.69 15.70
C LEU A 464 -7.73 0.74 15.32
N ASP A 465 -7.06 0.20 16.35
CA ASP A 465 -5.85 -0.59 16.23
C ASP A 465 -6.12 -2.05 15.86
N MET A 466 -5.36 -2.54 14.88
CA MET A 466 -5.34 -3.92 14.42
C MET A 466 -4.19 -4.73 15.02
N SER A 467 -3.15 -4.09 15.57
CA SER A 467 -1.88 -4.74 15.91
C SER A 467 -2.04 -5.92 16.88
N ALA A 468 -2.95 -5.77 17.85
CA ALA A 468 -3.21 -6.75 18.88
C ALA A 468 -4.18 -7.88 18.48
N CYS A 469 -4.96 -7.74 17.41
CA CYS A 469 -6.13 -8.60 17.15
C CYS A 469 -5.81 -10.10 17.06
N HIS A 470 -4.59 -10.47 16.67
CA HIS A 470 -4.18 -11.87 16.56
C HIS A 470 -3.82 -12.54 17.91
N TYR A 471 -3.64 -11.76 18.98
CA TYR A 471 -3.15 -12.30 20.26
C TYR A 471 -3.78 -11.66 21.51
N ALA A 472 -4.58 -10.61 21.36
CA ALA A 472 -5.38 -9.99 22.41
C ALA A 472 -6.62 -9.30 21.81
N GLU A 473 -7.47 -8.75 22.68
CA GLU A 473 -8.55 -7.82 22.30
C GLU A 473 -7.95 -6.57 21.63
N CYS A 474 -8.63 -6.06 20.61
CA CYS A 474 -8.21 -4.87 19.85
C CYS A 474 -9.39 -3.95 19.53
N THR A 475 -9.14 -2.65 19.38
CA THR A 475 -10.22 -1.65 19.18
C THR A 475 -10.86 -1.77 17.80
N LEU A 476 -10.10 -2.11 16.75
CA LEU A 476 -10.69 -2.37 15.42
C LEU A 476 -11.63 -3.58 15.46
N GLY A 477 -11.26 -4.66 16.16
CA GLY A 477 -12.09 -5.84 16.32
C GLY A 477 -13.39 -5.56 17.09
N ASN A 478 -13.30 -4.74 18.13
CA ASN A 478 -14.45 -4.28 18.89
C ASN A 478 -15.40 -3.45 18.00
N PHE A 479 -14.86 -2.48 17.26
CA PHE A 479 -15.61 -1.68 16.28
C PHE A 479 -16.36 -2.57 15.28
N MET A 480 -15.65 -3.51 14.63
CA MET A 480 -16.24 -4.37 13.61
C MET A 480 -17.39 -5.22 14.18
N THR A 481 -17.18 -5.83 15.35
CA THR A 481 -18.20 -6.70 15.95
C THR A 481 -19.38 -5.92 16.53
N ASP A 482 -19.18 -4.70 17.03
CA ASP A 482 -20.27 -3.84 17.47
C ASP A 482 -21.10 -3.33 16.30
N ALA A 483 -20.47 -2.97 15.17
CA ALA A 483 -21.16 -2.63 13.94
C ALA A 483 -22.01 -3.81 13.43
N MET A 484 -21.51 -5.04 13.53
CA MET A 484 -22.26 -6.25 13.16
C MET A 484 -23.51 -6.45 14.04
N VAL A 485 -23.41 -6.25 15.36
CA VAL A 485 -24.57 -6.28 16.28
C VAL A 485 -25.56 -5.16 15.98
N TYR A 486 -25.06 -3.96 15.67
CA TYR A 486 -25.90 -2.83 15.28
C TYR A 486 -26.76 -3.14 14.06
N ALA A 487 -26.16 -3.69 12.99
CA ALA A 487 -26.87 -3.99 11.74
C ALA A 487 -28.01 -5.02 11.90
N HIS A 488 -27.85 -5.98 12.80
CA HIS A 488 -28.88 -7.01 13.05
C HIS A 488 -29.81 -6.68 14.23
N SER A 489 -29.57 -5.59 14.96
CA SER A 489 -30.14 -5.32 16.28
C SER A 489 -29.76 -6.39 17.33
N TRP A 490 -29.40 -5.93 18.54
CA TRP A 490 -29.06 -6.81 19.66
C TRP A 490 -30.20 -7.77 20.05
N THR A 491 -31.44 -7.42 19.74
CA THR A 491 -32.62 -8.27 20.00
C THR A 491 -32.74 -9.43 19.01
N GLN A 492 -32.19 -9.33 17.79
CA GLN A 492 -32.12 -10.46 16.85
C GLN A 492 -30.80 -11.22 16.97
N GLY A 493 -29.72 -10.55 17.38
CA GLY A 493 -28.44 -11.19 17.67
C GLY A 493 -27.62 -10.37 18.66
N ALA A 494 -27.47 -10.87 19.88
CA ALA A 494 -26.73 -10.17 20.93
C ALA A 494 -25.22 -10.44 20.91
N ILE A 495 -24.78 -11.36 20.05
CA ILE A 495 -23.40 -11.87 19.98
C ILE A 495 -22.91 -11.74 18.54
N ALA A 496 -21.76 -11.11 18.35
CA ALA A 496 -21.06 -11.09 17.07
C ALA A 496 -19.61 -11.50 17.25
N VAL A 497 -19.07 -12.18 16.23
CA VAL A 497 -17.68 -12.64 16.23
C VAL A 497 -17.04 -12.44 14.86
N THR A 498 -15.77 -12.11 14.84
CA THR A 498 -14.97 -12.02 13.62
C THR A 498 -13.55 -12.50 13.89
N ASN A 499 -12.91 -13.17 12.95
CA ASN A 499 -11.51 -13.56 13.10
C ASN A 499 -10.60 -12.34 12.91
N ALA A 500 -9.44 -12.34 13.57
CA ALA A 500 -8.47 -11.25 13.47
C ALA A 500 -8.11 -10.89 12.01
N GLY A 501 -8.05 -11.89 11.13
CA GLY A 501 -7.73 -11.70 9.71
C GLY A 501 -8.72 -10.81 8.94
N SER A 502 -9.93 -10.57 9.46
CA SER A 502 -10.92 -9.66 8.88
C SER A 502 -10.47 -8.20 8.87
N GLY A 503 -9.60 -7.81 9.82
CA GLY A 503 -8.94 -6.50 9.83
C GLY A 503 -7.56 -6.58 9.16
N ARG A 504 -7.20 -5.55 8.40
CA ARG A 504 -5.92 -5.51 7.64
C ARG A 504 -4.98 -4.42 8.12
N THR A 505 -5.49 -3.22 8.37
CA THR A 505 -4.72 -2.08 8.82
C THR A 505 -5.44 -1.31 9.92
N THR A 506 -4.65 -0.59 10.70
CA THR A 506 -5.12 0.35 11.72
C THR A 506 -5.73 1.59 11.06
N ILE A 507 -6.77 2.17 11.67
CA ILE A 507 -7.32 3.48 11.30
C ILE A 507 -6.97 4.49 12.38
N GLU A 508 -6.21 5.52 12.01
CA GLU A 508 -5.79 6.57 12.93
C GLU A 508 -6.91 7.55 13.27
N VAL A 509 -6.72 8.28 14.39
CA VAL A 509 -7.63 9.33 14.88
C VAL A 509 -7.96 10.35 13.78
N GLY A 510 -9.23 10.74 13.69
CA GLY A 510 -9.72 11.78 12.78
C GLY A 510 -10.79 11.30 11.81
N ASN A 511 -10.91 11.97 10.66
CA ASN A 511 -11.89 11.61 9.64
C ASN A 511 -11.56 10.26 9.00
N ILE A 512 -12.59 9.43 8.87
CA ILE A 512 -12.56 8.12 8.22
C ILE A 512 -13.18 8.28 6.84
N THR A 513 -12.39 7.99 5.82
CA THR A 513 -12.86 7.94 4.43
C THR A 513 -13.32 6.53 4.04
N LEU A 514 -14.09 6.41 2.96
CA LEU A 514 -14.46 5.10 2.41
C LEU A 514 -13.22 4.27 2.06
N ASN A 515 -12.16 4.92 1.54
CA ASN A 515 -10.90 4.26 1.27
C ASN A 515 -10.22 3.72 2.54
N ASP A 516 -10.25 4.47 3.65
CA ASP A 516 -9.70 4.02 4.93
C ASP A 516 -10.42 2.74 5.41
N MET A 517 -11.74 2.69 5.30
CA MET A 517 -12.54 1.55 5.75
C MET A 517 -12.37 0.31 4.85
N ILE A 518 -12.43 0.48 3.53
CA ILE A 518 -12.21 -0.62 2.57
C ILE A 518 -10.80 -1.19 2.73
N THR A 519 -9.79 -0.33 2.84
CA THR A 519 -8.39 -0.77 3.04
C THR A 519 -8.22 -1.53 4.37
N SER A 520 -9.00 -1.18 5.40
CA SER A 520 -8.97 -1.84 6.71
C SER A 520 -9.75 -3.16 6.74
N ALA A 521 -10.81 -3.31 5.96
CA ALA A 521 -11.61 -4.53 5.85
C ALA A 521 -12.06 -4.80 4.39
N PRO A 522 -11.17 -5.33 3.52
CA PRO A 522 -11.36 -5.31 2.06
C PRO A 522 -12.16 -6.48 1.49
N PHE A 523 -12.67 -7.39 2.31
CA PHE A 523 -13.10 -8.71 1.85
C PHE A 523 -14.46 -8.74 1.15
N GLY A 524 -15.37 -7.81 1.46
CA GLY A 524 -16.72 -7.84 0.89
C GLY A 524 -17.52 -9.05 1.38
N ASN A 525 -17.31 -9.48 2.61
CA ASN A 525 -18.09 -10.56 3.21
C ASN A 525 -19.52 -10.07 3.49
N THR A 526 -20.52 -10.91 3.31
CA THR A 526 -21.81 -10.68 4.00
C THR A 526 -21.65 -10.92 5.50
N ILE A 527 -22.39 -10.16 6.30
CA ILE A 527 -22.51 -10.33 7.75
C ILE A 527 -23.76 -11.17 7.99
N ASP A 528 -23.59 -12.47 8.22
CA ASP A 528 -24.69 -13.42 8.36
C ASP A 528 -25.02 -13.63 9.84
N ILE A 529 -26.21 -14.19 10.11
CA ILE A 529 -26.65 -14.54 11.46
C ILE A 529 -27.23 -15.95 11.48
N GLY A 530 -26.89 -16.76 12.49
CA GLY A 530 -27.39 -18.12 12.61
C GLY A 530 -27.44 -18.65 14.04
N ASN A 531 -28.12 -19.78 14.23
CA ASN A 531 -28.32 -20.44 15.52
C ASN A 531 -27.28 -21.53 15.76
N MET A 532 -26.68 -21.56 16.95
CA MET A 532 -25.73 -22.58 17.40
C MET A 532 -26.00 -23.00 18.86
N LYS A 533 -25.95 -24.30 19.16
CA LYS A 533 -26.06 -24.81 20.53
C LYS A 533 -24.82 -24.45 21.36
N GLY A 534 -24.99 -24.13 22.64
CA GLY A 534 -23.92 -23.68 23.53
C GLY A 534 -22.72 -24.61 23.60
N LYS A 535 -22.91 -25.94 23.55
CA LYS A 535 -21.80 -26.90 23.45
C LYS A 535 -20.92 -26.71 22.21
N HIS A 536 -21.51 -26.32 21.09
CA HIS A 536 -20.79 -26.02 19.85
C HIS A 536 -20.18 -24.61 19.90
N VAL A 537 -20.83 -23.66 20.59
CA VAL A 537 -20.23 -22.35 20.89
C VAL A 537 -18.97 -22.52 21.75
N LYS A 538 -19.03 -23.37 22.79
CA LYS A 538 -17.85 -23.70 23.61
C LYS A 538 -16.74 -24.33 22.76
N ALA A 539 -17.07 -25.28 21.89
CA ALA A 539 -16.11 -25.89 20.97
C ALA A 539 -15.46 -24.85 20.03
N LEU A 540 -16.26 -23.92 19.50
CA LEU A 540 -15.79 -22.80 18.69
C LEU A 540 -14.83 -21.88 19.49
N LEU A 541 -15.15 -21.56 20.74
CA LEU A 541 -14.30 -20.76 21.61
C LEU A 541 -13.00 -21.49 21.93
N GLU A 542 -13.03 -22.80 22.20
CA GLU A 542 -11.83 -23.63 22.37
C GLU A 542 -10.95 -23.64 21.11
N ARG A 543 -11.56 -23.68 19.92
CA ARG A 543 -10.85 -23.68 18.62
C ARG A 543 -9.90 -22.50 18.46
N ASN A 544 -10.26 -21.34 19.03
CA ASN A 544 -9.41 -20.13 19.01
C ASN A 544 -8.02 -20.42 19.60
N MET A 545 -7.95 -21.28 20.61
CA MET A 545 -6.74 -21.58 21.37
C MET A 545 -6.01 -22.82 20.86
N PHE A 546 -6.38 -23.39 19.71
CA PHE A 546 -5.64 -24.51 19.15
C PHE A 546 -4.27 -24.02 18.66
N PRO A 547 -3.21 -24.83 18.81
CA PRO A 547 -1.88 -24.45 18.32
C PRO A 547 -1.95 -24.10 16.84
N TYR A 548 -1.57 -22.87 16.54
CA TYR A 548 -1.48 -22.37 15.18
C TYR A 548 -0.07 -21.84 14.95
N THR A 549 0.52 -22.22 13.83
CA THR A 549 1.82 -21.69 13.44
C THR A 549 1.58 -20.37 12.72
N TYR A 550 1.75 -19.27 13.44
CA TYR A 550 1.74 -17.93 12.85
C TYR A 550 3.14 -17.34 12.98
N ASN A 551 3.71 -16.87 11.87
CA ASN A 551 4.94 -16.09 11.88
C ASN A 551 6.17 -16.78 12.52
N GLY A 552 6.35 -18.09 12.36
CA GLY A 552 7.46 -18.83 12.98
C GLY A 552 7.26 -19.21 14.42
N ASN A 553 6.09 -18.90 14.98
CA ASN A 553 5.76 -19.25 16.35
C ASN A 553 4.77 -20.40 16.37
N ALA A 554 5.23 -21.59 16.77
CA ALA A 554 4.41 -22.79 16.94
C ALA A 554 3.38 -22.69 18.10
N ASN A 555 3.31 -21.52 18.76
CA ASN A 555 2.41 -21.19 19.87
C ASN A 555 1.44 -20.05 19.53
N GLY A 556 1.20 -19.76 18.25
CA GLY A 556 0.17 -18.82 17.82
C GLY A 556 -1.24 -19.33 18.12
N VAL A 557 -2.20 -18.41 18.13
CA VAL A 557 -3.64 -18.70 18.31
C VAL A 557 -4.41 -17.97 17.21
N LYS A 558 -5.55 -18.53 16.78
CA LYS A 558 -6.46 -17.87 15.85
C LYS A 558 -7.53 -17.15 16.66
N LEU A 559 -7.14 -16.03 17.25
CA LEU A 559 -8.04 -15.29 18.13
C LEU A 559 -9.12 -14.57 17.31
N MET A 560 -10.38 -14.82 17.66
CA MET A 560 -11.53 -14.03 17.24
C MET A 560 -11.70 -12.81 18.17
N GLN A 561 -12.28 -11.76 17.60
CA GLN A 561 -12.75 -10.58 18.28
C GLN A 561 -14.26 -10.69 18.46
N TYR A 562 -14.81 -10.05 19.50
CA TYR A 562 -16.17 -10.33 19.95
C TYR A 562 -16.95 -9.05 20.26
N SER A 563 -18.26 -9.11 20.07
CA SER A 563 -19.25 -8.27 20.76
C SER A 563 -20.23 -9.19 21.49
N GLY A 564 -20.64 -8.80 22.70
CA GLY A 564 -21.54 -9.60 23.51
C GLY A 564 -20.95 -10.88 24.09
N VAL A 565 -19.62 -11.00 24.13
CA VAL A 565 -18.88 -12.09 24.78
C VAL A 565 -17.86 -11.53 25.75
N GLN A 566 -17.77 -12.11 26.94
CA GLN A 566 -16.66 -11.93 27.88
C GLN A 566 -16.01 -13.28 28.11
N ILE A 567 -14.74 -13.42 27.72
CA ILE A 567 -14.05 -14.71 27.75
C ILE A 567 -12.69 -14.64 28.44
N VAL A 568 -12.42 -15.69 29.22
CA VAL A 568 -11.16 -15.91 29.92
C VAL A 568 -10.56 -17.22 29.43
N PHE A 569 -9.39 -17.14 28.81
CA PHE A 569 -8.59 -18.28 28.40
C PHE A 569 -7.42 -18.53 29.37
N ASP A 570 -6.99 -19.79 29.47
CA ASP A 570 -5.77 -20.19 30.17
C ASP A 570 -4.92 -21.13 29.33
N MET A 571 -3.81 -20.60 28.81
CA MET A 571 -2.89 -21.33 27.94
C MET A 571 -2.11 -22.42 28.67
N SER A 572 -2.12 -22.43 30.01
CA SER A 572 -1.49 -23.50 30.80
C SER A 572 -2.31 -24.79 30.85
N ARG A 573 -3.60 -24.72 30.47
CA ARG A 573 -4.48 -25.88 30.39
C ARG A 573 -4.28 -26.67 29.07
N PRO A 574 -4.62 -27.96 29.06
CA PRO A 574 -4.58 -28.78 27.85
C PRO A 574 -5.40 -28.18 26.70
N VAL A 575 -4.97 -28.41 25.45
CA VAL A 575 -5.73 -28.00 24.26
C VAL A 575 -7.13 -28.63 24.31
N GLY A 576 -8.17 -27.81 24.08
CA GLY A 576 -9.57 -28.22 24.20
C GLY A 576 -10.19 -28.03 25.59
N ASP A 577 -9.40 -27.57 26.57
CA ASP A 577 -9.86 -27.19 27.93
C ASP A 577 -9.25 -25.84 28.36
N ARG A 578 -9.11 -24.91 27.42
CA ARG A 578 -8.47 -23.60 27.65
C ARG A 578 -9.46 -22.50 27.98
N VAL A 579 -10.76 -22.68 27.74
CA VAL A 579 -11.81 -21.74 28.13
C VAL A 579 -12.10 -21.92 29.62
N VAL A 580 -11.71 -20.93 30.43
CA VAL A 580 -11.94 -20.93 31.89
C VAL A 580 -13.33 -20.40 32.22
N SER A 581 -13.76 -19.35 31.53
CA SER A 581 -15.06 -18.73 31.68
C SER A 581 -15.45 -18.09 30.36
N ALA A 582 -16.70 -18.28 29.96
CA ALA A 582 -17.30 -17.62 28.82
C ALA A 582 -18.69 -17.13 29.25
N LYS A 583 -18.88 -15.82 29.23
CA LYS A 583 -20.18 -15.19 29.48
C LYS A 583 -20.70 -14.56 28.20
N LEU A 584 -21.96 -14.79 27.92
CA LEU A 584 -22.64 -14.38 26.71
C LEU A 584 -23.77 -13.41 27.06
N ARG A 585 -23.91 -12.34 26.28
CA ARG A 585 -24.98 -11.37 26.46
C ARG A 585 -26.32 -12.01 26.14
N CYS A 586 -27.29 -11.88 27.05
CA CYS A 586 -28.62 -12.41 26.83
C CYS A 586 -29.30 -11.68 25.65
N GLN A 587 -29.95 -12.46 24.78
CA GLN A 587 -30.77 -11.95 23.69
C GLN A 587 -32.23 -11.72 24.12
N ASN A 588 -32.78 -12.64 24.90
CA ASN A 588 -34.19 -12.62 25.32
C ASN A 588 -34.31 -12.16 26.77
N CYS A 589 -34.01 -10.88 27.01
CA CYS A 589 -34.04 -10.25 28.32
C CYS A 589 -34.41 -8.78 28.18
N THR A 590 -35.10 -8.22 29.18
CA THR A 590 -35.51 -6.81 29.17
C THR A 590 -34.32 -5.86 29.37
N ILE A 591 -33.32 -6.31 30.13
CA ILE A 591 -32.08 -5.58 30.40
C ILE A 591 -30.92 -6.51 29.96
N PRO A 592 -30.09 -6.11 28.99
CA PRO A 592 -28.95 -6.89 28.57
C PRO A 592 -27.97 -7.12 29.74
N ILE A 593 -27.75 -8.40 30.06
CA ILE A 593 -26.79 -8.85 31.06
C ILE A 593 -25.94 -9.98 30.47
N TYR A 594 -24.75 -10.18 31.04
CA TYR A 594 -23.89 -11.31 30.71
C TYR A 594 -24.22 -12.51 31.60
N GLU A 595 -24.55 -13.63 30.96
CA GLU A 595 -24.87 -14.90 31.61
C GLU A 595 -23.80 -15.93 31.27
N ASP A 596 -23.52 -16.89 32.16
CA ASP A 596 -22.58 -17.97 31.86
C ASP A 596 -23.07 -18.79 30.65
N LEU A 597 -22.13 -19.26 29.83
CA LEU A 597 -22.42 -20.12 28.69
C LEU A 597 -23.11 -21.40 29.18
N ASP A 598 -24.32 -21.62 28.66
CA ASP A 598 -25.15 -22.81 28.88
C ASP A 598 -25.04 -23.71 27.65
N GLU A 599 -24.48 -24.90 27.82
CA GLU A 599 -24.20 -25.82 26.72
C GLU A 599 -25.47 -26.32 25.99
N ASP A 600 -26.62 -26.32 26.66
CA ASP A 600 -27.90 -26.79 26.12
C ASP A 600 -28.72 -25.67 25.46
N ARG A 601 -28.44 -24.41 25.82
CA ARG A 601 -29.08 -23.24 25.25
C ARG A 601 -28.68 -23.04 23.78
N THR A 602 -29.58 -22.46 23.00
CA THR A 602 -29.29 -22.05 21.61
C THR A 602 -28.99 -20.56 21.60
N TYR A 603 -27.88 -20.19 20.96
CA TYR A 603 -27.43 -18.82 20.80
C TYR A 603 -27.52 -18.42 19.34
N ARG A 604 -27.85 -17.15 19.11
CA ARG A 604 -27.90 -16.57 17.78
C ARG A 604 -26.69 -15.67 17.59
N ILE A 605 -25.82 -16.07 16.67
CA ILE A 605 -24.46 -15.54 16.50
C ILE A 605 -24.35 -14.89 15.14
N ILE A 606 -23.86 -13.65 15.13
CA ILE A 606 -23.57 -12.88 13.93
C ILE A 606 -22.09 -13.09 13.55
N HIS A 607 -21.82 -13.38 12.28
CA HIS A 607 -20.47 -13.69 11.81
C HIS A 607 -20.30 -13.30 10.33
N PRO A 608 -19.08 -13.03 9.85
CA PRO A 608 -18.84 -12.91 8.41
C PRO A 608 -19.08 -14.26 7.70
N SER A 609 -19.58 -14.23 6.47
CA SER A 609 -19.82 -15.43 5.66
C SER A 609 -18.57 -16.29 5.42
N PHE A 610 -17.39 -15.68 5.48
CA PHE A 610 -16.11 -16.40 5.50
C PHE A 610 -16.07 -17.44 6.63
N LEU A 611 -16.35 -17.03 7.87
CA LEU A 611 -16.44 -17.96 9.01
C LEU A 611 -17.61 -18.93 8.84
N GLY A 612 -18.75 -18.47 8.30
CA GLY A 612 -19.93 -19.30 8.02
C GLY A 612 -19.63 -20.54 7.18
N LYS A 613 -18.69 -20.43 6.24
CA LYS A 613 -18.23 -21.53 5.38
C LYS A 613 -17.22 -22.46 6.05
N GLY A 614 -16.91 -22.25 7.33
CA GLY A 614 -15.92 -23.02 8.09
C GLY A 614 -14.47 -22.68 7.75
N ARG A 615 -14.24 -21.49 7.18
CA ARG A 615 -12.89 -21.03 6.78
C ARG A 615 -12.05 -20.68 8.00
N ASP A 616 -10.74 -20.57 7.78
CA ASP A 616 -9.74 -20.33 8.83
C ASP A 616 -9.73 -21.43 9.93
N GLY A 617 -10.29 -22.60 9.62
CA GLY A 617 -10.34 -23.76 10.51
C GLY A 617 -11.49 -23.77 11.52
N PHE A 618 -12.40 -22.80 11.47
CA PHE A 618 -13.58 -22.72 12.35
C PHE A 618 -14.75 -23.54 11.81
N THR A 619 -14.56 -24.85 11.67
CA THR A 619 -15.54 -25.74 11.03
C THR A 619 -16.87 -25.80 11.78
N GLU A 620 -16.91 -25.40 13.06
CA GLU A 620 -18.12 -25.37 13.88
C GLU A 620 -19.25 -24.54 13.26
N PHE A 621 -18.92 -23.46 12.55
CA PHE A 621 -19.91 -22.68 11.81
C PHE A 621 -20.57 -23.51 10.71
N ARG A 622 -19.78 -24.16 9.85
CA ARG A 622 -20.28 -24.98 8.74
C ARG A 622 -21.03 -26.22 9.24
N ASP A 623 -20.50 -26.87 10.27
CA ASP A 623 -20.94 -28.20 10.67
C ASP A 623 -22.14 -28.16 11.64
N TYR A 624 -22.29 -27.09 12.42
CA TYR A 624 -23.29 -27.02 13.51
C TYR A 624 -24.22 -25.80 13.49
N MET A 625 -23.96 -24.79 12.65
CA MET A 625 -24.87 -23.64 12.57
C MET A 625 -26.12 -23.98 11.76
N THR A 626 -27.26 -23.45 12.21
CA THR A 626 -28.58 -23.69 11.62
C THR A 626 -29.34 -22.37 11.48
N ASP A 627 -30.39 -22.33 10.66
CA ASP A 627 -31.21 -21.11 10.46
C ASP A 627 -30.35 -19.89 10.10
N VAL A 628 -29.41 -20.09 9.16
CA VAL A 628 -28.50 -19.04 8.69
C VAL A 628 -29.28 -18.09 7.78
N GLN A 629 -29.21 -16.80 8.10
CA GLN A 629 -29.78 -15.71 7.32
C GLN A 629 -28.62 -14.86 6.79
N ILE A 630 -28.60 -14.70 5.47
CA ILE A 630 -27.59 -13.90 4.78
C ILE A 630 -27.91 -12.43 5.01
N GLY A 631 -26.97 -11.69 5.57
CA GLY A 631 -27.15 -10.26 5.83
C GLY A 631 -26.44 -9.37 4.80
N PRO A 632 -26.34 -8.06 5.09
CA PRO A 632 -25.70 -7.08 4.20
C PRO A 632 -24.18 -7.28 4.10
N LEU A 633 -23.54 -6.57 3.17
CA LEU A 633 -22.07 -6.56 3.05
C LEU A 633 -21.43 -5.86 4.26
N ASP A 634 -20.26 -6.34 4.65
CA ASP A 634 -19.43 -5.80 5.72
C ASP A 634 -19.20 -4.29 5.58
N ILE A 635 -18.85 -3.82 4.38
CA ILE A 635 -18.62 -2.40 4.13
C ILE A 635 -19.88 -1.54 4.31
N ASP A 636 -21.06 -2.06 3.97
CA ASP A 636 -22.33 -1.36 4.19
C ASP A 636 -22.64 -1.28 5.68
N VAL A 637 -22.41 -2.37 6.42
CA VAL A 637 -22.55 -2.42 7.89
C VAL A 637 -21.64 -1.40 8.57
N PHE A 638 -20.36 -1.35 8.19
CA PHE A 638 -19.40 -0.43 8.81
C PHE A 638 -19.71 1.02 8.45
N THR A 639 -20.09 1.30 7.20
CA THR A 639 -20.44 2.65 6.74
C THR A 639 -21.70 3.16 7.44
N ASP A 640 -22.74 2.33 7.55
CA ASP A 640 -23.99 2.69 8.22
C ASP A 640 -23.79 2.91 9.73
N TYR A 641 -22.99 2.04 10.38
CA TYR A 641 -22.63 2.21 11.78
C TYR A 641 -21.87 3.52 12.02
N LEU A 642 -20.88 3.85 11.18
CA LEU A 642 -20.15 5.12 11.26
C LEU A 642 -21.07 6.32 11.05
N ALA A 643 -22.00 6.27 10.08
CA ALA A 643 -22.95 7.35 9.85
C ALA A 643 -23.82 7.66 11.08
N HIS A 644 -24.11 6.65 11.92
CA HIS A 644 -24.95 6.79 13.12
C HIS A 644 -24.17 7.00 14.43
N ARG A 645 -22.90 6.58 14.49
CA ARG A 645 -22.07 6.60 15.70
C ARG A 645 -20.88 7.54 15.64
N SER A 646 -20.70 8.28 14.55
CA SER A 646 -19.62 9.25 14.41
C SER A 646 -19.76 10.43 15.40
N PRO A 647 -18.69 10.83 16.10
CA PRO A 647 -17.38 10.19 16.10
C PRO A 647 -17.36 8.93 16.99
N VAL A 648 -16.77 7.85 16.50
CA VAL A 648 -16.61 6.60 17.29
C VAL A 648 -15.42 6.70 18.25
N PHE A 649 -15.40 5.87 19.30
CA PHE A 649 -14.40 5.95 20.37
C PHE A 649 -14.13 4.58 21.01
N GLU A 650 -14.05 3.51 20.22
CA GLU A 650 -13.95 2.13 20.73
C GLU A 650 -12.79 1.91 21.71
N GLU A 651 -13.12 1.30 22.84
CA GLU A 651 -12.20 1.03 23.94
C GLU A 651 -11.82 -0.45 24.00
N ILE A 652 -10.78 -0.77 24.79
CA ILE A 652 -10.51 -2.15 25.22
C ILE A 652 -11.29 -2.40 26.50
N GLU A 653 -12.37 -3.18 26.42
CA GLU A 653 -13.38 -3.30 27.48
C GLU A 653 -13.19 -4.57 28.33
N GLY A 654 -12.18 -5.39 28.03
CA GLY A 654 -11.95 -6.67 28.70
C GLY A 654 -12.91 -7.76 28.20
N ARG A 655 -13.29 -7.71 26.92
CA ARG A 655 -14.03 -8.76 26.23
C ARG A 655 -13.23 -10.07 26.18
N THR A 656 -11.90 -9.98 26.06
CA THR A 656 -11.01 -11.15 26.04
C THR A 656 -9.83 -11.02 27.00
N TYR A 657 -9.61 -12.05 27.81
CA TYR A 657 -8.43 -12.18 28.68
C TYR A 657 -7.73 -13.52 28.46
N ILE A 658 -6.40 -13.54 28.32
CA ILE A 658 -5.61 -14.76 28.10
C ILE A 658 -4.54 -14.87 29.19
N ARG A 659 -4.62 -15.89 30.05
CA ARG A 659 -3.58 -16.24 31.03
C ARG A 659 -2.46 -17.02 30.34
N ARG A 660 -1.20 -16.62 30.54
CA ARG A 660 0.01 -17.33 30.09
C ARG A 660 0.95 -17.57 31.27
N ARG A 661 1.59 -18.75 31.33
CA ARG A 661 2.56 -19.08 32.40
C ARG A 661 3.84 -18.23 32.35
N ASP A 662 4.20 -17.68 31.17
CA ASP A 662 5.51 -17.06 30.95
C ASP A 662 5.47 -15.53 30.74
N LEU A 663 4.32 -14.88 30.90
CA LEU A 663 4.17 -13.43 30.75
C LEU A 663 3.10 -12.93 31.73
N ILE A 664 3.52 -12.51 32.93
CA ILE A 664 2.80 -11.44 33.63
C ILE A 664 3.11 -10.17 32.85
N VAL A 665 2.26 -9.82 31.87
CA VAL A 665 2.29 -8.47 31.32
C VAL A 665 1.54 -7.59 32.31
N ASP A 666 2.27 -7.04 33.27
CA ASP A 666 1.85 -5.83 33.96
C ASP A 666 1.90 -4.70 32.92
N ARG A 667 0.73 -4.12 32.58
CA ARG A 667 0.59 -3.11 31.52
C ARG A 667 1.33 -1.81 31.82
N ASN A 668 1.90 -1.62 33.01
CA ASN A 668 2.71 -0.44 33.32
C ASN A 668 4.09 -0.43 32.64
N SER A 669 4.52 -1.51 31.97
CA SER A 669 5.83 -1.57 31.30
C SER A 669 5.80 -1.33 29.78
N LEU A 670 4.72 -0.76 29.22
CA LEU A 670 4.60 -0.46 27.78
C LEU A 670 4.39 1.03 27.47
N ILE A 671 4.78 1.93 28.39
CA ILE A 671 4.72 3.39 28.18
C ILE A 671 6.11 4.01 27.93
N GLU A 672 7.21 3.27 28.02
CA GLU A 672 8.52 3.76 27.61
C GLU A 672 9.31 2.69 26.85
N GLU A 673 9.23 2.73 25.51
CA GLU A 673 10.36 2.51 24.58
C GLU A 673 10.04 2.97 23.16
#